data_AF-A0A934VC34-F1
#
_entry.id   AF-A0A934VC34-F1
#
_cell.length_a   1.000
_cell.length_b   1.000
_cell.length_c   1.000
_cell.angle_alpha   90.00
_cell.angle_beta   90.00
_cell.angle_gamma   90.00
#
_symmetry.space_group_name_H-M   'P 1'
#
loop_
_entity.id
_entity.type
_entity.pdbx_description
1 polymer ?
#
loop_
_entity_poly.entity_id
_entity_poly.type
_entity_poly.pdbx_seq_one_letter_code
_entity_poly.pdbx_strand_id
1 'polypeptide(L)'
;MKSPHFIPFAALVLFAATGCDKKDSGLSDKLAELERKNNDATTRQRELERELEEQKLAVERDAIERERARIEADRVALEREQGEAAAAQAEAIRKREEELAAREGKLEKFQISLDEKQDDLAAKSAKLSEKEREMAGREALPFEATEQLEPVADYGTFYDSLASYGSWFETDDYGYVWQPVAVRDSNWRPYSRGRWACSDRGWTWISDEPFGWATYHYGRWALLRGRGWIWVPGTEWAPSWVSWRENDNCIGWAPLPPETLAYRDHAWDATVDVQFGIGAAWFSFVEVRNFGNPVYDHCLPLNVNVNYYQQTTNITYIHVQNRQVICGGPRYKRVNERAGRPVPFYRIDMERRGHSEMRSRVIGDRLKVSAPNLDARWNEGLRPKQIRGRMDSVNVERDRQLSGEIAGRYRQSRQEGRERADETIDKLGGVEKFQQRRREQLQQSRQKENPKGAREEIREVAVERDRPRREAAGNREEQRDDRGTGNADRQPNPERNPPKGPERVGGTTRPSRPEIGSREGQRGDQQGNQRGDQPGDQREDQQGNPREEQREDQGGDRGPNIMPDKDPGRQEQERQRRQEEDNRREQQRQTDRQREEGVKRDQEQQWQKTEKQQRDSEQARKQTQEKDRNQLQQQEENQRRQKDENQRQGQEESQRERQQETQRQRQQEEKRRQQEELRQQEEVRQRRQEENQRQRQQEESQRQRQEETQRQRQQEENRRQQDEARQRQQEENQRQRQEEMQRQRQQEENRRQQEEVRQRQQEENQRQRQEENQRQRQQEENQRQRQQEENQQRQRQQEENQQRQRQQQENQRQRQQRDDEERRGRNR
;
A
#
# COMPACT_ATOMS: atom_id res chain seq x y z
N MET A 1 -70.62 16.72 -2.58
CA MET A 1 -70.89 18.09 -3.10
C MET A 1 -71.63 18.88 -2.03
N LYS A 2 -71.88 20.18 -2.23
CA LYS A 2 -72.49 21.08 -1.22
C LYS A 2 -73.97 20.77 -1.00
N SER A 3 -74.44 20.87 0.25
CA SER A 3 -75.88 20.88 0.59
C SER A 3 -76.46 22.29 0.46
N PRO A 4 -77.53 22.46 -0.33
CA PRO A 4 -78.68 23.27 0.09
C PRO A 4 -80.02 22.59 -0.28
N HIS A 5 -81.19 22.94 0.27
CA HIS A 5 -81.55 23.73 1.46
C HIS A 5 -82.95 23.24 1.89
N PHE A 6 -83.28 23.29 3.18
CA PHE A 6 -84.66 23.07 3.64
C PHE A 6 -85.50 24.33 3.40
N ILE A 7 -86.71 24.17 2.84
CA ILE A 7 -87.77 25.18 2.86
C ILE A 7 -89.04 24.50 3.40
N PRO A 8 -89.37 24.65 4.69
CA PRO A 8 -90.60 24.10 5.24
C PRO A 8 -91.82 24.92 4.78
N PHE A 9 -92.78 24.26 4.13
CA PHE A 9 -93.95 24.89 3.52
C PHE A 9 -95.05 25.20 4.55
N ALA A 10 -94.76 26.11 5.49
CA ALA A 10 -95.59 26.39 6.67
C ALA A 10 -95.86 27.91 6.86
N ALA A 11 -96.29 28.60 5.80
CA ALA A 11 -96.51 30.05 5.81
C ALA A 11 -97.71 30.52 4.96
N LEU A 12 -98.85 29.82 5.06
CA LEU A 12 -100.19 30.15 4.55
C LEU A 12 -101.18 29.27 5.36
N VAL A 13 -102.18 29.76 6.09
CA VAL A 13 -102.82 31.09 6.17
C VAL A 13 -102.96 31.54 7.63
N LEU A 14 -102.66 32.81 7.90
CA LEU A 14 -103.15 33.57 9.07
C LEU A 14 -104.42 34.32 8.66
N PHE A 15 -105.47 34.37 9.50
CA PHE A 15 -106.17 35.62 9.87
C PHE A 15 -107.31 35.42 10.90
N ALA A 16 -107.66 36.52 11.57
CA ALA A 16 -108.95 36.84 12.21
C ALA A 16 -109.50 36.00 13.39
N ALA A 17 -109.36 36.60 14.57
CA ALA A 17 -110.45 36.98 15.47
C ALA A 17 -111.34 35.93 16.18
N THR A 18 -111.30 36.02 17.51
CA THR A 18 -112.27 35.56 18.50
C THR A 18 -113.75 35.65 18.07
N GLY A 19 -114.45 34.51 18.05
CA GLY A 19 -115.91 34.46 17.89
C GLY A 19 -116.51 33.10 18.22
N CYS A 20 -117.34 33.05 19.27
CA CYS A 20 -118.32 32.01 19.62
C CYS A 20 -117.99 30.52 19.36
N ASP A 21 -117.46 29.87 20.40
CA ASP A 21 -118.10 28.72 21.06
C ASP A 21 -118.93 27.74 20.20
N LYS A 22 -118.31 26.62 19.81
CA LYS A 22 -118.88 25.26 19.91
C LYS A 22 -117.80 24.18 19.81
N LYS A 23 -118.10 22.99 20.36
CA LYS A 23 -117.19 21.84 20.42
C LYS A 23 -117.28 20.98 19.16
N ASP A 24 -116.27 21.03 18.29
CA ASP A 24 -116.05 20.01 17.25
C ASP A 24 -115.04 18.96 17.70
N SER A 25 -115.51 17.98 18.50
CA SER A 25 -114.65 16.87 18.96
C SER A 25 -114.07 16.05 17.81
N GLY A 26 -114.84 15.88 16.73
CA GLY A 26 -114.47 15.06 15.57
C GLY A 26 -113.28 15.55 14.75
N LEU A 27 -112.74 16.76 15.01
CA LEU A 27 -111.43 17.19 14.49
C LEU A 27 -110.29 16.84 15.46
N SER A 28 -110.50 17.00 16.77
CA SER A 28 -109.53 16.61 17.79
C SER A 28 -109.28 15.10 17.80
N ASP A 29 -110.34 14.30 17.67
CA ASP A 29 -110.25 12.84 17.63
C ASP A 29 -109.46 12.36 16.40
N LYS A 30 -109.69 12.99 15.23
CA LYS A 30 -108.96 12.69 13.99
C LYS A 30 -107.50 13.14 14.02
N LEU A 31 -107.20 14.25 14.69
CA LEU A 31 -105.81 14.69 14.89
C LEU A 31 -105.06 13.66 15.76
N ALA A 32 -105.65 13.25 16.88
CA ALA A 32 -105.09 12.22 17.75
C ALA A 32 -104.97 10.84 17.06
N GLU A 33 -105.89 10.49 16.17
CA GLU A 33 -105.81 9.27 15.34
C GLU A 33 -104.66 9.33 14.32
N LEU A 34 -104.45 10.50 13.69
CA LEU A 34 -103.33 10.75 12.78
C LEU A 34 -101.98 10.76 13.50
N GLU A 35 -101.91 11.39 14.69
CA GLU A 35 -100.70 11.36 15.52
C GLU A 35 -100.35 9.94 15.97
N ARG A 36 -101.34 9.13 16.40
CA ARG A 36 -101.12 7.70 16.69
C ARG A 36 -100.60 6.97 15.45
N LYS A 37 -101.26 7.09 14.30
CA LYS A 37 -100.83 6.44 13.06
C LYS A 37 -99.43 6.86 12.61
N ASN A 38 -99.03 8.12 12.86
CA ASN A 38 -97.68 8.62 12.57
C ASN A 38 -96.64 8.08 13.56
N ASN A 39 -96.98 7.99 14.85
CA ASN A 39 -96.13 7.37 15.88
C ASN A 39 -95.97 5.85 15.67
N ASP A 40 -97.04 5.16 15.27
CA ASP A 40 -97.02 3.74 14.90
C ASP A 40 -96.16 3.52 13.63
N ALA A 41 -96.34 4.37 12.60
CA ALA A 41 -95.55 4.31 11.38
C ALA A 41 -94.06 4.59 11.61
N THR A 42 -93.70 5.59 12.42
CA THR A 42 -92.31 5.90 12.75
C THR A 42 -91.68 4.87 13.71
N THR A 43 -92.48 4.21 14.57
CA THR A 43 -92.01 3.06 15.36
C THR A 43 -91.71 1.88 14.43
N ARG A 44 -92.64 1.55 13.53
CA ARG A 44 -92.47 0.46 12.55
C ARG A 44 -91.32 0.73 11.55
N GLN A 45 -91.07 1.99 11.21
CA GLN A 45 -89.90 2.37 10.42
C GLN A 45 -88.59 2.07 11.19
N ARG A 46 -88.51 2.41 12.48
CA ARG A 46 -87.33 2.10 13.32
C ARG A 46 -87.14 0.60 13.56
N GLU A 47 -88.21 -0.17 13.59
CA GLU A 47 -88.16 -1.64 13.64
C GLU A 47 -87.56 -2.20 12.35
N LEU A 48 -88.06 -1.77 11.18
CA LEU A 48 -87.51 -2.17 9.88
C LEU A 48 -86.06 -1.69 9.66
N GLU A 49 -85.71 -0.50 10.16
CA GLU A 49 -84.32 0.00 10.15
C GLU A 49 -83.40 -0.87 11.01
N ARG A 50 -83.85 -1.32 12.19
CA ARG A 50 -83.12 -2.28 13.02
C ARG A 50 -82.99 -3.66 12.38
N GLU A 51 -84.06 -4.22 11.83
CA GLU A 51 -84.01 -5.50 11.11
C GLU A 51 -83.02 -5.44 9.93
N LEU A 52 -82.97 -4.30 9.23
CA LEU A 52 -82.02 -4.06 8.14
C LEU A 52 -80.58 -3.89 8.63
N GLU A 53 -80.34 -3.29 9.80
CA GLU A 53 -79.01 -3.23 10.42
C GLU A 53 -78.56 -4.60 10.95
N GLU A 54 -79.44 -5.38 11.56
CA GLU A 54 -79.15 -6.73 12.04
C GLU A 54 -78.85 -7.70 10.89
N GLN A 55 -79.59 -7.61 9.78
CA GLN A 55 -79.29 -8.35 8.55
C GLN A 55 -77.93 -7.97 7.94
N LYS A 56 -77.57 -6.68 7.93
CA LYS A 56 -76.22 -6.24 7.49
C LYS A 56 -75.12 -6.81 8.39
N LEU A 57 -75.29 -6.71 9.71
CA LEU A 57 -74.33 -7.23 10.69
C LEU A 57 -74.18 -8.75 10.61
N ALA A 58 -75.25 -9.48 10.28
CA ALA A 58 -75.18 -10.91 10.00
C ALA A 58 -74.36 -11.20 8.73
N VAL A 59 -74.63 -10.50 7.62
CA VAL A 59 -73.88 -10.66 6.36
C VAL A 59 -72.39 -10.26 6.51
N GLU A 60 -72.09 -9.21 7.28
CA GLU A 60 -70.71 -8.81 7.58
C GLU A 60 -69.98 -9.83 8.46
N ARG A 61 -70.65 -10.43 9.45
CA ARG A 61 -70.10 -11.55 10.25
C ARG A 61 -69.78 -12.76 9.36
N ASP A 62 -70.74 -13.17 8.53
CA ASP A 62 -70.55 -14.25 7.55
C ASP A 62 -69.37 -14.00 6.62
N ALA A 63 -69.18 -12.76 6.15
CA ALA A 63 -68.04 -12.38 5.33
C ALA A 63 -66.71 -12.46 6.10
N ILE A 64 -66.66 -11.93 7.34
CA ILE A 64 -65.48 -11.97 8.20
C ILE A 64 -65.09 -13.42 8.56
N GLU A 65 -66.07 -14.30 8.80
CA GLU A 65 -65.82 -15.70 9.14
C GLU A 65 -65.28 -16.49 7.93
N ARG A 66 -65.79 -16.22 6.72
CA ARG A 66 -65.27 -16.81 5.47
C ARG A 66 -63.84 -16.33 5.17
N GLU A 67 -63.53 -15.06 5.38
CA GLU A 67 -62.15 -14.55 5.21
C GLU A 67 -61.20 -15.09 6.28
N ARG A 68 -61.65 -15.27 7.54
CA ARG A 68 -60.87 -15.95 8.58
C ARG A 68 -60.57 -17.42 8.22
N ALA A 69 -61.57 -18.13 7.69
CA ALA A 69 -61.40 -19.52 7.23
C ALA A 69 -60.41 -19.63 6.06
N ARG A 70 -60.39 -18.63 5.15
CA ARG A 70 -59.37 -18.53 4.08
C ARG A 70 -57.98 -18.28 4.66
N ILE A 71 -57.82 -17.28 5.52
CA ILE A 71 -56.53 -16.91 6.12
C ILE A 71 -55.92 -18.09 6.90
N GLU A 72 -56.72 -18.86 7.64
CA GLU A 72 -56.23 -20.04 8.36
C GLU A 72 -55.91 -21.21 7.41
N ALA A 73 -56.67 -21.41 6.33
CA ALA A 73 -56.35 -22.40 5.30
C ALA A 73 -55.06 -22.06 4.54
N ASP A 74 -54.89 -20.80 4.15
CA ASP A 74 -53.67 -20.28 3.51
C ASP A 74 -52.47 -20.39 4.46
N ARG A 75 -52.66 -20.10 5.75
CA ARG A 75 -51.63 -20.29 6.78
C ARG A 75 -51.23 -21.76 6.93
N VAL A 76 -52.17 -22.70 6.99
CA VAL A 76 -51.88 -24.14 7.09
C VAL A 76 -51.18 -24.64 5.81
N ALA A 77 -51.54 -24.12 4.64
CA ALA A 77 -50.82 -24.38 3.40
C ALA A 77 -49.38 -23.86 3.45
N LEU A 78 -49.17 -22.64 3.97
CA LEU A 78 -47.84 -22.02 4.11
C LEU A 78 -46.96 -22.74 5.15
N GLU A 79 -47.52 -23.15 6.29
CA GLU A 79 -46.81 -23.96 7.30
C GLU A 79 -46.39 -25.31 6.72
N ARG A 80 -47.23 -25.91 5.85
CA ARG A 80 -46.90 -27.13 5.11
C ARG A 80 -45.80 -26.91 4.07
N GLU A 81 -45.90 -25.87 3.24
CA GLU A 81 -44.89 -25.53 2.24
C GLU A 81 -43.53 -25.23 2.89
N GLN A 82 -43.52 -24.53 4.03
CA GLN A 82 -42.31 -24.30 4.82
C GLN A 82 -41.74 -25.61 5.41
N GLY A 83 -42.59 -26.54 5.85
CA GLY A 83 -42.16 -27.87 6.29
C GLY A 83 -41.54 -28.71 5.18
N GLU A 84 -42.16 -28.73 4.00
CA GLU A 84 -41.65 -29.45 2.82
C GLU A 84 -40.35 -28.80 2.29
N ALA A 85 -40.25 -27.46 2.30
CA ALA A 85 -39.03 -26.73 1.98
C ALA A 85 -37.90 -26.95 3.00
N ALA A 86 -38.21 -27.02 4.29
CA ALA A 86 -37.23 -27.32 5.35
C ALA A 86 -36.71 -28.76 5.25
N ALA A 87 -37.57 -29.72 4.92
CA ALA A 87 -37.18 -31.11 4.65
C ALA A 87 -36.26 -31.20 3.41
N ALA A 88 -36.59 -30.49 2.33
CA ALA A 88 -35.74 -30.42 1.14
C ALA A 88 -34.37 -29.76 1.41
N GLN A 89 -34.33 -28.73 2.27
CA GLN A 89 -33.06 -28.13 2.72
C GLN A 89 -32.25 -29.09 3.59
N ALA A 90 -32.87 -29.84 4.50
CA ALA A 90 -32.20 -30.84 5.32
C ALA A 90 -31.60 -31.99 4.48
N GLU A 91 -32.30 -32.46 3.45
CA GLU A 91 -31.76 -33.45 2.51
C GLU A 91 -30.64 -32.87 1.63
N ALA A 92 -30.76 -31.62 1.18
CA ALA A 92 -29.68 -30.94 0.47
C ALA A 92 -28.42 -30.74 1.34
N ILE A 93 -28.59 -30.49 2.64
CA ILE A 93 -27.49 -30.45 3.62
C ILE A 93 -26.86 -31.83 3.77
N ARG A 94 -27.65 -32.88 4.06
CA ARG A 94 -27.15 -34.26 4.19
C ARG A 94 -26.35 -34.70 2.98
N LYS A 95 -26.88 -34.47 1.76
CA LYS A 95 -26.18 -34.78 0.51
C LYS A 95 -24.88 -33.97 0.36
N ARG A 96 -24.88 -32.70 0.76
CA ARG A 96 -23.67 -31.85 0.73
C ARG A 96 -22.63 -32.30 1.76
N GLU A 97 -23.04 -32.82 2.91
CA GLU A 97 -22.17 -33.43 3.92
C GLU A 97 -21.57 -34.76 3.39
N GLU A 98 -22.37 -35.60 2.73
CA GLU A 98 -21.89 -36.79 2.02
C GLU A 98 -20.86 -36.42 0.91
N GLU A 99 -21.13 -35.38 0.12
CA GLU A 99 -20.20 -34.86 -0.89
C GLU A 99 -18.93 -34.23 -0.29
N LEU A 100 -19.00 -33.62 0.89
CA LEU A 100 -17.86 -33.09 1.63
C LEU A 100 -17.01 -34.23 2.22
N ALA A 101 -17.59 -35.21 2.90
CA ALA A 101 -16.87 -36.38 3.40
C ALA A 101 -16.20 -37.17 2.25
N ALA A 102 -16.89 -37.31 1.10
CA ALA A 102 -16.32 -37.91 -0.11
C ALA A 102 -15.24 -37.04 -0.79
N ARG A 103 -15.09 -35.77 -0.40
CA ARG A 103 -14.02 -34.85 -0.81
C ARG A 103 -12.87 -34.84 0.21
N GLU A 104 -13.16 -34.94 1.49
CA GLU A 104 -12.18 -35.10 2.57
C GLU A 104 -11.42 -36.41 2.43
N GLY A 105 -12.12 -37.54 2.25
CA GLY A 105 -11.49 -38.84 1.95
C GLY A 105 -10.78 -38.92 0.58
N LYS A 106 -10.89 -37.89 -0.26
CA LYS A 106 -10.02 -37.67 -1.44
C LYS A 106 -8.83 -36.76 -1.11
N LEU A 107 -9.01 -35.75 -0.26
CA LEU A 107 -7.93 -34.93 0.27
C LEU A 107 -6.95 -35.76 1.11
N GLU A 108 -7.42 -36.65 1.98
CA GLU A 108 -6.55 -37.55 2.77
C GLU A 108 -5.70 -38.43 1.85
N LYS A 109 -6.30 -39.02 0.81
CA LYS A 109 -5.57 -39.83 -0.19
C LYS A 109 -4.60 -38.99 -1.03
N PHE A 110 -4.95 -37.72 -1.28
CA PHE A 110 -4.06 -36.79 -1.94
C PHE A 110 -2.90 -36.37 -1.03
N GLN A 111 -3.15 -36.18 0.27
CA GLN A 111 -2.16 -35.84 1.29
C GLN A 111 -1.19 -37.01 1.51
N ILE A 112 -1.68 -38.25 1.68
CA ILE A 112 -0.84 -39.45 1.73
C ILE A 112 0.02 -39.54 0.47
N SER A 113 -0.54 -39.30 -0.71
CA SER A 113 0.23 -39.27 -1.96
C SER A 113 1.11 -38.01 -2.13
N LEU A 114 0.97 -36.99 -1.28
CA LEU A 114 1.85 -35.82 -1.21
C LEU A 114 3.02 -36.13 -0.27
N ASP A 115 2.73 -36.72 0.89
CA ASP A 115 3.69 -37.17 1.90
C ASP A 115 4.59 -38.26 1.32
N GLU A 116 4.04 -39.29 0.66
CA GLU A 116 4.79 -40.28 -0.13
C GLU A 116 5.72 -39.62 -1.15
N LYS A 117 5.24 -38.59 -1.86
CA LYS A 117 6.06 -37.85 -2.84
C LYS A 117 7.08 -36.95 -2.17
N GLN A 118 6.83 -36.46 -0.97
CA GLN A 118 7.76 -35.66 -0.18
C GLN A 118 8.88 -36.53 0.41
N ASP A 119 8.57 -37.74 0.87
CA ASP A 119 9.55 -38.75 1.27
C ASP A 119 10.36 -39.26 0.07
N ASP A 120 9.72 -39.49 -1.07
CA ASP A 120 10.38 -39.90 -2.31
C ASP A 120 11.24 -38.75 -2.88
N LEU A 121 10.81 -37.48 -2.73
CA LEU A 121 11.62 -36.30 -3.01
C LEU A 121 12.74 -36.07 -1.98
N ALA A 122 12.54 -36.43 -0.71
CA ALA A 122 13.55 -36.34 0.35
C ALA A 122 14.61 -37.43 0.16
N ALA A 123 14.22 -38.65 -0.22
CA ALA A 123 15.14 -39.71 -0.60
C ALA A 123 15.91 -39.37 -1.89
N LYS A 124 15.26 -38.70 -2.86
CA LYS A 124 15.93 -38.19 -4.07
C LYS A 124 16.82 -36.98 -3.79
N SER A 125 16.44 -36.07 -2.89
CA SER A 125 17.26 -34.91 -2.51
C SER A 125 18.42 -35.29 -1.59
N ALA A 126 18.27 -36.31 -0.75
CA ALA A 126 19.36 -36.92 0.01
C ALA A 126 20.38 -37.58 -0.94
N LYS A 127 19.92 -38.40 -1.90
CA LYS A 127 20.78 -39.03 -2.92
C LYS A 127 21.40 -38.01 -3.88
N LEU A 128 20.70 -36.91 -4.19
CA LEU A 128 21.28 -35.78 -4.90
C LEU A 128 22.33 -35.07 -4.06
N SER A 129 22.07 -34.76 -2.78
CA SER A 129 23.02 -34.13 -1.88
C SER A 129 24.26 -35.00 -1.65
N GLU A 130 24.11 -36.31 -1.56
CA GLU A 130 25.19 -37.30 -1.48
C GLU A 130 26.05 -37.28 -2.76
N LYS A 131 25.41 -37.34 -3.93
CA LYS A 131 26.09 -37.26 -5.24
C LYS A 131 26.66 -35.87 -5.56
N GLU A 132 26.10 -34.81 -4.99
CA GLU A 132 26.61 -33.44 -5.05
C GLU A 132 27.79 -33.24 -4.10
N ARG A 133 27.82 -33.91 -2.93
CA ARG A 133 29.01 -33.99 -2.06
C ARG A 133 30.14 -34.73 -2.74
N GLU A 134 29.87 -35.85 -3.43
CA GLU A 134 30.87 -36.53 -4.28
C GLU A 134 31.39 -35.63 -5.40
N MET A 135 30.50 -34.92 -6.12
CA MET A 135 30.90 -34.01 -7.20
C MET A 135 31.55 -32.70 -6.72
N ALA A 136 31.40 -32.30 -5.46
CA ALA A 136 31.90 -31.01 -4.95
C ALA A 136 33.42 -31.00 -4.69
N GLY A 137 34.07 -32.15 -4.56
CA GLY A 137 35.54 -32.27 -4.54
C GLY A 137 36.26 -31.61 -3.36
N ARG A 138 35.54 -31.17 -2.32
CA ARG A 138 36.08 -30.71 -1.03
C ARG A 138 35.13 -31.14 0.08
N GLU A 139 35.70 -31.55 1.22
CA GLU A 139 34.92 -31.96 2.38
C GLU A 139 34.03 -30.83 2.87
N ALA A 140 32.71 -31.04 2.83
CA ALA A 140 31.74 -30.16 3.45
C ALA A 140 31.80 -30.33 4.98
N LEU A 141 32.82 -29.72 5.61
CA LEU A 141 33.05 -29.76 7.05
C LEU A 141 31.75 -29.46 7.81
N PRO A 142 31.39 -30.27 8.83
CA PRO A 142 30.09 -30.24 9.46
C PRO A 142 29.74 -28.85 10.00
N PHE A 143 28.45 -28.54 9.96
CA PHE A 143 27.91 -27.25 10.36
C PHE A 143 27.88 -27.12 11.89
N GLU A 144 28.76 -26.31 12.46
CA GLU A 144 28.71 -25.96 13.88
C GLU A 144 27.57 -24.95 14.14
N ALA A 145 26.54 -25.42 14.84
CA ALA A 145 25.43 -24.59 15.27
C ALA A 145 25.83 -23.73 16.48
N THR A 146 26.49 -22.59 16.25
CA THR A 146 26.78 -21.61 17.31
C THR A 146 25.49 -21.13 17.97
N GLU A 147 25.33 -21.39 19.26
CA GLU A 147 24.18 -20.95 20.07
C GLU A 147 24.05 -19.43 20.05
N GLN A 148 22.80 -18.96 19.88
CA GLN A 148 22.49 -17.55 19.70
C GLN A 148 21.81 -17.01 20.96
N LEU A 149 22.61 -16.47 21.87
CA LEU A 149 22.16 -15.78 23.08
C LEU A 149 22.59 -14.30 23.02
N GLU A 150 21.75 -13.45 23.64
CA GLU A 150 21.77 -11.97 23.63
C GLU A 150 21.49 -11.23 22.29
N PRO A 151 20.62 -10.19 22.30
CA PRO A 151 20.58 -9.16 21.28
C PRO A 151 21.69 -8.13 21.50
N VAL A 152 22.41 -7.77 20.43
CA VAL A 152 23.68 -7.02 20.53
C VAL A 152 23.56 -5.58 20.01
N ALA A 153 22.48 -5.24 19.29
CA ALA A 153 22.29 -3.92 18.69
C ALA A 153 20.83 -3.46 18.66
N ASP A 154 20.63 -2.25 18.15
CA ASP A 154 19.35 -1.55 18.08
C ASP A 154 19.04 -0.99 16.68
N TYR A 155 17.77 -0.66 16.41
CA TYR A 155 17.39 0.13 15.21
C TYR A 155 18.10 1.49 15.17
N GLY A 156 18.55 2.00 16.32
CA GLY A 156 19.41 3.15 16.39
C GLY A 156 20.74 3.01 15.64
N THR A 157 21.25 1.79 15.50
CA THR A 157 22.43 1.46 14.70
C THR A 157 22.13 1.67 13.22
N PHE A 158 20.91 1.38 12.73
CA PHE A 158 20.47 1.81 11.39
C PHE A 158 20.32 3.33 11.31
N TYR A 159 19.61 3.95 12.26
CA TYR A 159 19.33 5.38 12.21
C TYR A 159 20.60 6.22 12.17
N ASP A 160 21.61 5.88 12.98
CA ASP A 160 22.89 6.57 13.04
C ASP A 160 23.79 6.24 11.83
N SER A 161 23.87 4.98 11.39
CA SER A 161 24.78 4.57 10.31
C SER A 161 24.27 4.91 8.90
N LEU A 162 22.96 5.06 8.73
CA LEU A 162 22.33 5.39 7.44
C LEU A 162 22.08 6.90 7.25
N ALA A 163 22.18 7.71 8.31
CA ALA A 163 21.94 9.16 8.24
C ALA A 163 22.88 9.91 7.29
N SER A 164 24.13 9.45 7.13
CA SER A 164 25.12 10.06 6.23
C SER A 164 24.94 9.72 4.74
N TYR A 165 24.15 8.69 4.41
CA TYR A 165 24.00 8.17 3.04
C TYR A 165 22.61 8.39 2.42
N GLY A 166 21.68 9.02 3.15
CA GLY A 166 20.29 9.16 2.74
C GLY A 166 19.52 10.20 3.56
N SER A 167 18.21 10.00 3.69
CA SER A 167 17.34 10.80 4.56
C SER A 167 16.20 9.96 5.09
N TRP A 168 15.90 10.11 6.37
CA TRP A 168 14.74 9.50 7.01
C TRP A 168 13.50 10.37 6.82
N PHE A 169 12.37 9.73 6.54
CA PHE A 169 11.05 10.34 6.42
C PHE A 169 10.06 9.57 7.31
N GLU A 170 8.98 10.24 7.68
CA GLU A 170 7.85 9.60 8.36
C GLU A 170 6.69 9.39 7.39
N THR A 171 6.06 8.21 7.44
CA THR A 171 4.93 7.81 6.61
C THR A 171 3.84 7.19 7.48
N ASP A 172 2.59 7.41 7.10
CA ASP A 172 1.45 6.87 7.83
C ASP A 172 1.32 5.35 7.60
N ASP A 173 1.57 4.87 6.38
CA ASP A 173 1.51 3.46 6.03
C ASP A 173 2.66 2.62 6.58
N TYR A 174 3.91 3.11 6.52
CA TYR A 174 5.11 2.32 6.86
C TYR A 174 5.85 2.78 8.12
N GLY A 175 5.54 3.94 8.69
CA GLY A 175 6.30 4.55 9.78
C GLY A 175 7.57 5.24 9.30
N TYR A 176 8.69 5.05 10.01
CA TYR A 176 9.97 5.63 9.62
C TYR A 176 10.60 4.87 8.46
N VAL A 177 10.77 5.56 7.33
CA VAL A 177 11.35 5.01 6.10
C VAL A 177 12.61 5.79 5.71
N TRP A 178 13.54 5.14 5.02
CA TRP A 178 14.80 5.74 4.58
C TRP A 178 14.90 5.79 3.06
N GLN A 179 15.37 6.92 2.52
CA GLN A 179 15.67 7.05 1.10
C GLN A 179 17.17 7.33 0.89
N PRO A 180 17.91 6.49 0.14
CA PRO A 180 19.31 6.76 -0.18
C PRO A 180 19.45 7.97 -1.12
N VAL A 181 20.56 8.71 -1.00
CA VAL A 181 20.93 9.75 -1.98
C VAL A 181 21.10 9.17 -3.39
N ALA A 182 21.39 7.86 -3.49
CA ALA A 182 21.52 7.13 -4.75
C ALA A 182 20.26 7.14 -5.64
N VAL A 183 19.05 7.38 -5.09
CA VAL A 183 17.80 7.53 -5.87
C VAL A 183 17.83 8.72 -6.85
N ARG A 184 18.81 9.63 -6.72
CA ARG A 184 19.05 10.70 -7.71
C ARG A 184 19.60 10.20 -9.05
N ASP A 185 20.14 8.98 -9.09
CA ASP A 185 20.50 8.28 -10.32
C ASP A 185 19.29 7.47 -10.80
N SER A 186 18.75 7.81 -11.97
CA SER A 186 17.60 7.14 -12.57
C SER A 186 17.83 5.67 -12.92
N ASN A 187 19.09 5.24 -13.04
CA ASN A 187 19.46 3.84 -13.30
C ASN A 187 19.70 3.07 -11.99
N TRP A 188 19.80 3.75 -10.84
CA TRP A 188 20.01 3.10 -9.56
C TRP A 188 18.74 2.42 -9.05
N ARG A 189 18.90 1.18 -8.61
CA ARG A 189 17.82 0.34 -8.04
C ARG A 189 18.38 -0.50 -6.89
N PRO A 190 17.56 -0.95 -5.93
CA PRO A 190 17.96 -1.95 -4.96
C PRO A 190 18.55 -3.19 -5.66
N TYR A 191 19.64 -3.74 -5.11
CA TYR A 191 20.36 -4.87 -5.70
C TYR A 191 20.88 -4.59 -7.14
N SER A 192 21.40 -3.38 -7.40
CA SER A 192 22.10 -3.03 -8.66
C SER A 192 23.60 -2.81 -8.51
N ARG A 193 24.06 -2.10 -7.46
CA ARG A 193 25.49 -1.80 -7.22
C ARG A 193 26.14 -2.83 -6.30
N GLY A 194 26.59 -3.90 -6.92
CA GLY A 194 27.14 -5.07 -6.25
C GLY A 194 27.15 -6.27 -7.20
N ARG A 195 27.24 -7.47 -6.62
CA ARG A 195 27.16 -8.73 -7.36
C ARG A 195 26.45 -9.81 -6.54
N TRP A 196 25.84 -10.75 -7.26
CA TRP A 196 25.32 -11.99 -6.68
C TRP A 196 26.45 -12.99 -6.43
N ALA A 197 26.43 -13.64 -5.26
CA ALA A 197 27.29 -14.77 -4.95
C ALA A 197 26.48 -15.90 -4.33
N CYS A 198 26.91 -17.15 -4.53
CA CYS A 198 26.28 -18.30 -3.90
C CYS A 198 26.91 -18.55 -2.52
N SER A 199 26.14 -19.07 -1.57
CA SER A 199 26.66 -19.44 -0.25
C SER A 199 25.96 -20.64 0.35
N ASP A 200 26.42 -21.04 1.54
CA ASP A 200 25.78 -22.02 2.43
C ASP A 200 24.36 -21.62 2.90
N ARG A 201 23.92 -20.38 2.64
CA ARG A 201 22.51 -19.95 2.79
C ARG A 201 21.86 -19.51 1.46
N GLY A 202 22.46 -19.88 0.32
CA GLY A 202 21.93 -19.58 -1.01
C GLY A 202 22.39 -18.22 -1.58
N TRP A 203 21.55 -17.57 -2.38
CA TRP A 203 21.94 -16.37 -3.12
C TRP A 203 22.05 -15.15 -2.20
N THR A 204 23.30 -14.68 -2.10
CA THR A 204 23.73 -13.63 -1.17
C THR A 204 24.13 -12.40 -1.97
N TRP A 205 23.64 -11.23 -1.56
CA TRP A 205 24.04 -9.98 -2.21
C TRP A 205 25.35 -9.44 -1.63
N ILE A 206 26.36 -9.22 -2.48
CA ILE A 206 27.59 -8.51 -2.09
C ILE A 206 27.49 -7.09 -2.62
N SER A 207 27.09 -6.17 -1.74
CA SER A 207 26.93 -4.74 -2.00
C SER A 207 28.26 -4.00 -2.02
N ASP A 208 28.51 -3.19 -3.05
CA ASP A 208 29.62 -2.23 -3.07
C ASP A 208 29.26 -0.91 -2.34
N GLU A 209 27.98 -0.73 -1.98
CA GLU A 209 27.44 0.45 -1.31
C GLU A 209 27.59 0.36 0.22
N PRO A 210 27.96 1.46 0.92
CA PRO A 210 28.30 1.45 2.36
C PRO A 210 27.10 1.14 3.28
N PHE A 211 25.88 1.35 2.81
CA PHE A 211 24.64 1.09 3.55
C PHE A 211 24.09 -0.33 3.34
N GLY A 212 24.60 -1.07 2.36
CA GLY A 212 23.98 -2.32 1.90
C GLY A 212 23.93 -3.44 2.95
N TRP A 213 24.84 -3.42 3.94
CA TRP A 213 24.85 -4.36 5.06
C TRP A 213 23.54 -4.37 5.85
N ALA A 214 22.87 -3.20 5.93
CA ALA A 214 21.56 -3.07 6.55
C ALA A 214 20.45 -3.30 5.53
N THR A 215 20.51 -2.57 4.41
CA THR A 215 19.33 -2.38 3.56
C THR A 215 19.03 -3.53 2.61
N TYR A 216 20.00 -4.40 2.33
CA TYR A 216 19.82 -5.61 1.51
C TYR A 216 19.65 -6.90 2.33
N HIS A 217 19.78 -6.83 3.66
CA HIS A 217 19.74 -8.01 4.52
C HIS A 217 18.64 -7.99 5.59
N TYR A 218 18.17 -6.82 6.06
CA TYR A 218 17.18 -6.75 7.16
C TYR A 218 15.78 -6.31 6.73
N GLY A 219 15.71 -5.16 6.05
CA GLY A 219 14.45 -4.51 5.73
C GLY A 219 13.86 -4.94 4.39
N ARG A 220 12.98 -4.09 3.85
CA ARG A 220 12.29 -4.27 2.57
C ARG A 220 12.27 -2.97 1.78
N TRP A 221 11.97 -3.03 0.49
CA TRP A 221 11.95 -1.84 -0.37
C TRP A 221 10.57 -1.63 -1.00
N ALA A 222 10.14 -0.38 -1.14
CA ALA A 222 8.98 0.01 -1.92
C ALA A 222 9.38 1.04 -2.99
N LEU A 223 8.86 0.87 -4.21
CA LEU A 223 9.01 1.85 -5.29
C LEU A 223 7.83 2.82 -5.25
N LEU A 224 8.08 4.12 -5.05
CA LEU A 224 7.04 5.15 -5.01
C LEU A 224 6.96 5.92 -6.33
N ARG A 225 5.73 6.07 -6.84
CA ARG A 225 5.42 6.86 -8.04
C ARG A 225 5.91 8.30 -7.87
N GLY A 226 6.79 8.72 -8.78
CA GLY A 226 7.38 10.07 -8.81
C GLY A 226 8.39 10.39 -7.68
N ARG A 227 8.65 9.48 -6.73
CA ARG A 227 9.64 9.68 -5.65
C ARG A 227 10.78 8.65 -5.64
N GLY A 228 10.68 7.57 -6.40
CA GLY A 228 11.67 6.51 -6.46
C GLY A 228 11.60 5.56 -5.26
N TRP A 229 12.68 4.82 -5.01
CA TRP A 229 12.71 3.79 -3.97
C TRP A 229 12.80 4.37 -2.54
N ILE A 230 12.14 3.69 -1.61
CA ILE A 230 12.29 3.84 -0.16
C ILE A 230 12.58 2.48 0.49
N TRP A 231 13.24 2.50 1.64
CA TRP A 231 13.53 1.34 2.47
C TRP A 231 12.75 1.40 3.77
N VAL A 232 12.19 0.27 4.18
CA VAL A 232 11.48 0.08 5.46
C VAL A 232 12.32 -0.86 6.34
N PRO A 233 12.70 -0.47 7.57
CA PRO A 233 13.47 -1.32 8.49
C PRO A 233 12.78 -2.64 8.86
N GLY A 234 13.57 -3.63 9.29
CA GLY A 234 13.12 -4.90 9.86
C GLY A 234 14.18 -5.49 10.80
N THR A 235 13.82 -6.49 11.63
CA THR A 235 14.75 -7.14 12.58
C THR A 235 15.45 -8.37 12.03
N GLU A 236 14.91 -9.00 10.98
CA GLU A 236 15.31 -10.33 10.51
C GLU A 236 16.39 -10.29 9.41
N TRP A 237 17.59 -10.81 9.72
CA TRP A 237 18.69 -10.90 8.77
C TRP A 237 18.52 -12.07 7.79
N ALA A 238 18.71 -11.82 6.50
CA ALA A 238 18.80 -12.84 5.46
C ALA A 238 19.91 -12.54 4.41
N PRO A 239 20.41 -13.56 3.68
CA PRO A 239 21.35 -13.39 2.57
C PRO A 239 20.88 -12.43 1.47
N SER A 240 19.58 -12.45 1.16
CA SER A 240 18.89 -11.43 0.35
C SER A 240 17.37 -11.53 0.50
N TRP A 241 16.67 -10.41 0.42
CA TRP A 241 15.20 -10.36 0.41
C TRP A 241 14.68 -9.98 -0.97
N VAL A 242 14.66 -10.96 -1.88
CA VAL A 242 14.23 -10.79 -3.29
C VAL A 242 13.29 -11.90 -3.77
N SER A 243 12.38 -11.55 -4.68
CA SER A 243 11.68 -12.50 -5.55
C SER A 243 12.51 -12.73 -6.81
N TRP A 244 12.66 -13.98 -7.24
CA TRP A 244 13.46 -14.42 -8.39
C TRP A 244 12.58 -14.84 -9.57
N ARG A 245 12.99 -14.44 -10.78
CA ARG A 245 12.44 -14.94 -12.05
C ARG A 245 13.57 -15.41 -12.98
N GLU A 246 13.34 -16.42 -13.82
CA GLU A 246 14.34 -16.98 -14.71
C GLU A 246 13.73 -17.43 -16.05
N ASN A 247 14.52 -17.42 -17.13
CA ASN A 247 14.32 -18.22 -18.33
C ASN A 247 15.68 -18.74 -18.84
N ASP A 248 15.78 -19.25 -20.06
CA ASP A 248 17.06 -19.76 -20.58
C ASP A 248 18.13 -18.69 -20.85
N ASN A 249 17.73 -17.43 -21.04
CA ASN A 249 18.61 -16.35 -21.47
C ASN A 249 18.90 -15.32 -20.36
N CYS A 250 17.93 -15.04 -19.47
CA CYS A 250 18.08 -14.07 -18.40
C CYS A 250 17.55 -14.56 -17.04
N ILE A 251 18.14 -13.98 -15.98
CA ILE A 251 17.70 -14.08 -14.60
C ILE A 251 17.29 -12.68 -14.16
N GLY A 252 16.19 -12.57 -13.42
CA GLY A 252 15.76 -11.33 -12.81
C GLY A 252 15.44 -11.47 -11.33
N TRP A 253 15.54 -10.36 -10.61
CA TRP A 253 15.18 -10.24 -9.20
C TRP A 253 14.46 -8.92 -8.94
N ALA A 254 13.49 -8.94 -8.03
CA ALA A 254 12.85 -7.76 -7.46
C ALA A 254 12.99 -7.79 -5.94
N PRO A 255 13.24 -6.66 -5.25
CA PRO A 255 13.22 -6.63 -3.80
C PRO A 255 11.83 -6.97 -3.27
N LEU A 256 11.76 -7.71 -2.15
CA LEU A 256 10.47 -7.97 -1.51
C LEU A 256 9.87 -6.68 -0.90
N PRO A 257 8.53 -6.49 -0.98
CA PRO A 257 7.86 -5.29 -0.51
C PRO A 257 7.64 -5.29 1.02
N PRO A 258 7.41 -4.12 1.65
CA PRO A 258 7.36 -3.99 3.10
C PRO A 258 6.31 -4.86 3.80
N GLU A 259 5.19 -5.16 3.14
CA GLU A 259 4.13 -5.95 3.74
C GLU A 259 4.53 -7.40 4.02
N THR A 260 5.63 -7.89 3.42
CA THR A 260 6.24 -9.18 3.79
C THR A 260 6.81 -9.20 5.22
N LEU A 261 7.12 -8.04 5.82
CA LEU A 261 7.58 -7.96 7.23
C LEU A 261 6.50 -8.37 8.24
N ALA A 262 5.23 -8.44 7.84
CA ALA A 262 4.14 -8.90 8.70
C ALA A 262 4.15 -10.43 8.91
N TYR A 263 4.95 -11.16 8.13
CA TYR A 263 4.98 -12.62 8.08
C TYR A 263 6.38 -13.11 8.50
N ARG A 264 6.66 -12.98 9.80
CA ARG A 264 7.90 -13.51 10.40
C ARG A 264 7.94 -15.04 10.31
N ASP A 265 9.16 -15.57 10.20
CA ASP A 265 9.44 -17.02 10.15
C ASP A 265 8.72 -17.75 8.99
N HIS A 266 8.24 -17.00 7.98
CA HIS A 266 7.44 -17.49 6.87
C HIS A 266 8.30 -17.87 5.65
N ALA A 267 7.90 -18.91 4.93
CA ALA A 267 8.52 -19.30 3.67
C ALA A 267 7.84 -18.60 2.48
N TRP A 268 8.64 -18.06 1.56
CA TRP A 268 8.16 -17.39 0.34
C TRP A 268 8.41 -18.28 -0.88
N ASP A 269 7.35 -18.57 -1.64
CA ASP A 269 7.40 -19.37 -2.84
C ASP A 269 7.24 -18.52 -4.12
N ALA A 270 7.03 -19.20 -5.25
CA ALA A 270 6.85 -18.59 -6.57
C ALA A 270 5.53 -17.82 -6.75
N THR A 271 4.71 -17.63 -5.70
CA THR A 271 3.47 -16.81 -5.75
C THR A 271 3.66 -15.39 -5.21
N VAL A 272 4.80 -15.09 -4.56
CA VAL A 272 5.01 -13.83 -3.82
C VAL A 272 4.93 -12.55 -4.68
N ASP A 273 5.25 -12.62 -5.98
CA ASP A 273 5.10 -11.46 -6.87
C ASP A 273 3.64 -11.18 -7.22
N VAL A 274 2.83 -12.22 -7.48
CA VAL A 274 1.38 -12.11 -7.67
C VAL A 274 0.67 -11.68 -6.38
N GLN A 275 1.05 -12.23 -5.23
CA GLN A 275 0.41 -11.97 -3.93
C GLN A 275 0.57 -10.52 -3.46
N PHE A 276 1.73 -9.89 -3.70
CA PHE A 276 2.03 -8.52 -3.26
C PHE A 276 2.05 -7.47 -4.39
N GLY A 277 1.77 -7.89 -5.64
CA GLY A 277 1.64 -6.99 -6.80
C GLY A 277 2.97 -6.47 -7.36
N ILE A 278 4.04 -7.25 -7.25
CA ILE A 278 5.41 -6.88 -7.66
C ILE A 278 5.50 -6.85 -9.20
N GLY A 279 5.29 -5.67 -9.78
CA GLY A 279 5.27 -5.48 -11.24
C GLY A 279 6.67 -5.41 -11.89
N ALA A 280 6.71 -5.46 -13.22
CA ALA A 280 7.94 -5.41 -14.03
C ALA A 280 8.85 -4.20 -13.73
N ALA A 281 8.30 -3.08 -13.24
CA ALA A 281 9.05 -1.90 -12.79
C ALA A 281 9.95 -2.17 -11.56
N TRP A 282 9.76 -3.27 -10.84
CA TRP A 282 10.56 -3.68 -9.68
C TRP A 282 11.71 -4.61 -10.06
N PHE A 283 11.53 -5.46 -11.08
CA PHE A 283 12.51 -6.47 -11.48
C PHE A 283 13.71 -5.85 -12.20
N SER A 284 14.93 -6.16 -11.75
CA SER A 284 16.16 -6.00 -12.52
C SER A 284 16.50 -7.32 -13.18
N PHE A 285 16.88 -7.30 -14.46
CA PHE A 285 17.24 -8.50 -15.22
C PHE A 285 18.70 -8.42 -15.69
N VAL A 286 19.36 -9.56 -15.76
CA VAL A 286 20.71 -9.73 -16.35
C VAL A 286 20.71 -10.99 -17.21
N GLU A 287 21.52 -11.01 -18.26
CA GLU A 287 21.75 -12.23 -19.03
C GLU A 287 22.48 -13.29 -18.17
N VAL A 288 22.14 -14.57 -18.29
CA VAL A 288 22.75 -15.65 -17.47
C VAL A 288 24.28 -15.66 -17.59
N ARG A 289 24.82 -15.36 -18.78
CA ARG A 289 26.28 -15.26 -19.02
C ARG A 289 27.00 -14.21 -18.17
N ASN A 290 26.29 -13.18 -17.69
CA ASN A 290 26.83 -12.09 -16.89
C ASN A 290 26.45 -12.21 -15.40
N PHE A 291 25.73 -13.26 -15.01
CA PHE A 291 25.34 -13.47 -13.62
C PHE A 291 26.56 -13.77 -12.74
N GLY A 292 26.73 -13.01 -11.65
CA GLY A 292 27.90 -13.07 -10.76
C GLY A 292 29.00 -12.04 -11.04
N ASN A 293 28.98 -11.38 -12.20
CA ASN A 293 29.75 -10.15 -12.43
C ASN A 293 29.12 -8.96 -11.68
N PRO A 294 29.80 -7.79 -11.60
CA PRO A 294 29.17 -6.54 -11.17
C PRO A 294 27.91 -6.26 -11.99
N VAL A 295 26.79 -6.06 -11.29
CA VAL A 295 25.45 -6.04 -11.90
C VAL A 295 25.16 -4.72 -12.62
N TYR A 296 25.64 -3.60 -12.08
CA TYR A 296 25.29 -2.25 -12.57
C TYR A 296 25.64 -2.05 -14.06
N ASP A 297 26.77 -2.61 -14.51
CA ASP A 297 27.27 -2.49 -15.89
C ASP A 297 26.65 -3.52 -16.87
N HIS A 298 25.83 -4.45 -16.36
CA HIS A 298 25.24 -5.55 -17.12
C HIS A 298 23.71 -5.65 -16.99
N CYS A 299 23.09 -4.79 -16.16
CA CYS A 299 21.66 -4.76 -15.94
C CYS A 299 20.92 -4.32 -17.23
N LEU A 300 19.89 -5.09 -17.62
CA LEU A 300 19.08 -4.79 -18.79
C LEU A 300 18.18 -3.56 -18.53
N PRO A 301 17.95 -2.70 -19.54
CA PRO A 301 17.32 -1.41 -19.32
C PRO A 301 15.82 -1.50 -18.99
N LEU A 302 15.33 -0.57 -18.16
CA LEU A 302 13.97 -0.54 -17.62
C LEU A 302 12.86 -0.70 -18.67
N ASN A 303 13.05 -0.17 -19.88
CA ASN A 303 12.04 -0.16 -20.94
C ASN A 303 11.72 -1.54 -21.52
N VAL A 304 12.61 -2.53 -21.39
CA VAL A 304 12.39 -3.90 -21.87
C VAL A 304 11.97 -4.89 -20.76
N ASN A 305 11.93 -4.45 -19.50
CA ASN A 305 11.57 -5.31 -18.37
C ASN A 305 10.17 -5.92 -18.47
N VAL A 306 9.22 -5.25 -19.12
CA VAL A 306 7.86 -5.79 -19.33
C VAL A 306 7.92 -7.09 -20.16
N ASN A 307 8.73 -7.11 -21.21
CA ASN A 307 8.91 -8.27 -22.07
C ASN A 307 9.60 -9.42 -21.30
N TYR A 308 10.70 -9.13 -20.59
CA TYR A 308 11.39 -10.13 -19.79
C TYR A 308 10.55 -10.66 -18.62
N TYR A 309 9.74 -9.82 -17.98
CA TYR A 309 8.79 -10.24 -16.94
C TYR A 309 7.76 -11.23 -17.50
N GLN A 310 7.17 -10.95 -18.66
CA GLN A 310 6.25 -11.87 -19.33
C GLN A 310 6.92 -13.16 -19.84
N GLN A 311 8.21 -13.10 -20.20
CA GLN A 311 8.97 -14.24 -20.76
C GLN A 311 9.77 -15.03 -19.72
N THR A 312 9.59 -14.79 -18.42
CA THR A 312 10.27 -15.50 -17.33
C THR A 312 9.28 -16.16 -16.38
N THR A 313 9.68 -17.22 -15.70
CA THR A 313 8.90 -17.86 -14.63
C THR A 313 9.42 -17.46 -13.25
N ASN A 314 8.53 -17.28 -12.28
CA ASN A 314 8.94 -17.10 -10.88
C ASN A 314 9.52 -18.40 -10.33
N ILE A 315 10.67 -18.31 -9.67
CA ILE A 315 11.43 -19.41 -9.07
C ILE A 315 11.87 -19.09 -7.63
N THR A 316 11.16 -18.16 -6.98
CA THR A 316 11.42 -17.76 -5.59
C THR A 316 11.22 -18.94 -4.65
N TYR A 317 12.19 -19.17 -3.78
CA TYR A 317 12.09 -20.14 -2.70
C TYR A 317 12.94 -19.68 -1.51
N ILE A 318 12.34 -18.93 -0.59
CA ILE A 318 12.96 -18.51 0.67
C ILE A 318 12.30 -19.32 1.78
N HIS A 319 13.08 -19.90 2.68
CA HIS A 319 12.57 -20.68 3.81
C HIS A 319 13.47 -20.53 5.04
N VAL A 320 12.93 -20.82 6.22
CA VAL A 320 13.67 -20.75 7.48
C VAL A 320 14.03 -22.17 7.93
N GLN A 321 15.33 -22.43 8.09
CA GLN A 321 15.86 -23.69 8.63
C GLN A 321 16.73 -23.37 9.85
N ASN A 322 16.50 -24.05 10.98
CA ASN A 322 17.28 -23.87 12.22
C ASN A 322 17.39 -22.40 12.69
N ARG A 323 16.32 -21.60 12.55
CA ARG A 323 16.28 -20.14 12.76
C ARG A 323 17.26 -19.34 11.87
N GLN A 324 17.47 -19.79 10.64
CA GLN A 324 18.30 -19.11 9.63
C GLN A 324 17.53 -19.04 8.31
N VAL A 325 17.43 -17.85 7.73
CA VAL A 325 16.79 -17.65 6.42
C VAL A 325 17.73 -18.17 5.34
N ILE A 326 17.24 -19.10 4.51
CA ILE A 326 17.91 -19.62 3.33
C ILE A 326 17.20 -19.05 2.09
N CYS A 327 17.97 -18.37 1.26
CA CYS A 327 17.49 -17.65 0.09
C CYS A 327 17.82 -18.45 -1.17
N GLY A 328 16.87 -19.26 -1.64
CA GLY A 328 16.96 -19.95 -2.93
C GLY A 328 16.88 -19.00 -4.13
N GLY A 329 16.62 -19.55 -5.31
CA GLY A 329 16.63 -18.83 -6.58
C GLY A 329 17.16 -19.71 -7.72
N PRO A 330 17.84 -19.16 -8.73
CA PRO A 330 18.32 -19.94 -9.88
C PRO A 330 19.30 -21.03 -9.45
N ARG A 331 19.25 -22.21 -10.10
CA ARG A 331 20.05 -23.38 -9.68
C ARG A 331 21.53 -23.13 -9.93
N TYR A 332 22.34 -23.10 -8.87
CA TYR A 332 23.80 -22.80 -8.93
C TYR A 332 24.52 -23.54 -10.06
N LYS A 333 24.26 -24.84 -10.26
CA LYS A 333 24.84 -25.62 -11.36
C LYS A 333 24.52 -25.05 -12.75
N ARG A 334 23.25 -24.78 -13.07
CA ARG A 334 22.81 -24.17 -14.35
C ARG A 334 23.46 -22.81 -14.57
N VAL A 335 23.54 -22.01 -13.50
CA VAL A 335 24.17 -20.69 -13.54
C VAL A 335 25.67 -20.82 -13.84
N ASN A 336 26.40 -21.66 -13.08
CA ASN A 336 27.84 -21.84 -13.23
C ASN A 336 28.24 -22.51 -14.56
N GLU A 337 27.35 -23.33 -15.16
CA GLU A 337 27.54 -23.91 -16.50
C GLU A 337 27.33 -22.90 -17.65
N ARG A 338 26.59 -21.81 -17.42
CA ARG A 338 26.23 -20.81 -18.44
C ARG A 338 26.83 -19.42 -18.23
N ALA A 339 27.35 -19.14 -17.03
CA ALA A 339 28.06 -17.90 -16.71
C ALA A 339 29.40 -17.86 -17.47
N GLY A 340 29.79 -16.69 -17.96
CA GLY A 340 31.08 -16.48 -18.64
C GLY A 340 32.31 -16.54 -17.71
N ARG A 341 32.09 -16.73 -16.41
CA ARG A 341 33.09 -16.96 -15.36
C ARG A 341 32.50 -17.91 -14.30
N PRO A 342 33.32 -18.76 -13.65
CA PRO A 342 32.86 -19.56 -12.52
C PRO A 342 32.30 -18.66 -11.41
N VAL A 343 31.10 -18.97 -10.92
CA VAL A 343 30.45 -18.21 -9.86
C VAL A 343 30.98 -18.68 -8.51
N PRO A 344 31.57 -17.78 -7.69
CA PRO A 344 32.16 -18.19 -6.42
C PRO A 344 31.08 -18.60 -5.41
N PHE A 345 31.41 -19.63 -4.64
CA PHE A 345 30.64 -20.13 -3.50
C PHE A 345 31.38 -19.76 -2.20
N TYR A 346 30.65 -19.27 -1.20
CA TYR A 346 31.22 -18.84 0.09
C TYR A 346 30.50 -19.44 1.30
N ARG A 347 31.19 -19.56 2.44
CA ARG A 347 30.55 -19.76 3.76
C ARG A 347 30.27 -18.39 4.41
N ILE A 348 29.05 -18.14 4.88
CA ILE A 348 28.70 -16.86 5.51
C ILE A 348 29.23 -16.79 6.95
N ASP A 349 30.10 -15.82 7.21
CA ASP A 349 30.66 -15.53 8.54
C ASP A 349 29.96 -14.28 9.12
N MET A 350 29.08 -14.47 10.11
CA MET A 350 28.23 -13.41 10.66
C MET A 350 28.90 -12.64 11.79
N GLU A 351 29.39 -11.44 11.49
CA GLU A 351 29.89 -10.50 12.49
C GLU A 351 28.72 -9.86 13.25
N ARG A 352 28.36 -10.46 14.40
CA ARG A 352 27.27 -9.99 15.27
C ARG A 352 27.65 -8.86 16.22
N ARG A 353 28.95 -8.61 16.40
CA ARG A 353 29.48 -7.49 17.19
C ARG A 353 29.65 -6.31 16.23
N GLY A 354 28.89 -5.24 16.45
CA GLY A 354 28.89 -4.07 15.57
C GLY A 354 30.23 -3.33 15.60
N HIS A 355 31.05 -3.55 14.58
CA HIS A 355 32.36 -2.92 14.43
C HIS A 355 32.37 -1.79 13.39
N SER A 356 33.35 -0.90 13.50
CA SER A 356 33.47 0.34 12.70
C SER A 356 33.33 0.17 11.16
N GLU A 357 33.71 -0.98 10.61
CA GLU A 357 33.64 -1.27 9.17
C GLU A 357 32.57 -2.32 8.81
N MET A 358 31.30 -1.93 8.88
CA MET A 358 30.14 -2.81 8.64
C MET A 358 29.99 -3.35 7.19
N ARG A 359 30.94 -3.09 6.29
CA ARG A 359 30.90 -3.55 4.88
C ARG A 359 31.18 -5.06 4.77
N SER A 360 30.39 -5.76 3.96
CA SER A 360 30.62 -7.17 3.60
C SER A 360 31.99 -7.34 2.92
N ARG A 361 32.73 -8.38 3.32
CA ARG A 361 34.09 -8.66 2.80
C ARG A 361 34.29 -10.14 2.51
N VAL A 362 34.91 -10.43 1.37
CA VAL A 362 35.36 -11.79 1.02
C VAL A 362 36.76 -12.01 1.61
N ILE A 363 36.94 -13.11 2.33
CA ILE A 363 38.20 -13.53 2.94
C ILE A 363 38.39 -15.01 2.61
N GLY A 364 39.10 -15.30 1.53
CA GLY A 364 39.25 -16.67 1.02
C GLY A 364 37.91 -17.26 0.57
N ASP A 365 37.51 -18.36 1.20
CA ASP A 365 36.23 -19.05 1.00
C ASP A 365 35.09 -18.50 1.89
N ARG A 366 35.35 -17.51 2.75
CA ARG A 366 34.35 -16.91 3.65
C ARG A 366 33.86 -15.56 3.15
N LEU A 367 32.55 -15.35 3.26
CA LEU A 367 31.91 -14.05 3.09
C LEU A 367 31.55 -13.49 4.47
N LYS A 368 32.38 -12.59 4.99
CA LYS A 368 32.14 -11.92 6.27
C LYS A 368 31.10 -10.82 6.08
N VAL A 369 30.02 -10.87 6.85
CA VAL A 369 28.90 -9.92 6.79
C VAL A 369 28.63 -9.30 8.16
N SER A 370 28.37 -8.00 8.21
CA SER A 370 27.87 -7.36 9.43
C SER A 370 26.41 -7.75 9.64
N ALA A 371 26.16 -8.57 10.67
CA ALA A 371 24.86 -9.15 10.97
C ALA A 371 24.51 -9.01 12.47
N PRO A 372 24.46 -7.77 13.02
CA PRO A 372 24.13 -7.54 14.43
C PRO A 372 22.74 -8.07 14.79
N ASN A 373 22.59 -8.68 15.98
CA ASN A 373 21.29 -9.19 16.41
C ASN A 373 20.36 -8.03 16.82
N LEU A 374 19.27 -7.86 16.07
CA LEU A 374 18.31 -6.76 16.17
C LEU A 374 16.91 -7.20 16.64
N ASP A 375 16.72 -8.45 17.08
CA ASP A 375 15.39 -8.97 17.44
C ASP A 375 14.87 -8.55 18.83
N ALA A 376 15.29 -7.37 19.29
CA ALA A 376 14.87 -6.81 20.56
C ALA A 376 13.49 -6.15 20.45
N ARG A 377 12.54 -6.57 21.30
CA ARG A 377 11.12 -6.13 21.27
C ARG A 377 10.90 -4.61 21.34
N TRP A 378 11.85 -3.86 21.90
CA TRP A 378 11.79 -2.40 22.03
C TRP A 378 12.26 -1.62 20.78
N ASN A 379 12.78 -2.29 19.74
CA ASN A 379 13.34 -1.60 18.57
C ASN A 379 12.29 -0.79 17.79
N GLU A 380 11.03 -1.23 17.73
CA GLU A 380 9.96 -0.53 17.02
C GLU A 380 9.51 0.79 17.68
N GLY A 381 9.84 1.00 18.96
CA GLY A 381 9.65 2.27 19.68
C GLY A 381 10.79 3.27 19.45
N LEU A 382 11.87 2.89 18.75
CA LEU A 382 12.95 3.82 18.43
C LEU A 382 12.59 4.70 17.23
N ARG A 383 12.82 6.01 17.38
CA ARG A 383 12.75 7.01 16.29
C ARG A 383 14.14 7.45 15.80
N PRO A 384 14.29 7.83 14.51
CA PRO A 384 15.50 8.48 14.01
C PRO A 384 15.84 9.77 14.77
N LYS A 385 17.13 10.13 14.85
CA LYS A 385 17.58 11.42 15.43
C LYS A 385 17.26 12.63 14.56
N GLN A 386 17.17 12.43 13.24
CA GLN A 386 16.89 13.46 12.24
C GLN A 386 15.88 12.89 11.26
N ILE A 387 14.72 13.53 11.15
CA ILE A 387 13.66 13.21 10.19
C ILE A 387 13.54 14.43 9.28
N ARG A 388 13.57 14.21 7.95
CA ARG A 388 13.57 15.27 6.95
C ARG A 388 12.18 15.88 6.71
N GLY A 389 11.14 15.13 7.05
CA GLY A 389 9.73 15.52 6.97
C GLY A 389 8.81 14.31 6.93
N ARG A 390 7.50 14.57 6.98
CA ARG A 390 6.45 13.57 6.69
C ARG A 390 6.29 13.43 5.17
N MET A 391 5.79 12.28 4.73
CA MET A 391 5.48 11.96 3.35
C MET A 391 4.01 11.53 3.27
N ASP A 392 3.13 12.52 3.12
CA ASP A 392 1.66 12.39 3.27
C ASP A 392 0.97 11.65 2.10
N SER A 393 1.74 11.06 1.19
CA SER A 393 1.25 10.37 -0.01
C SER A 393 2.24 9.29 -0.45
N VAL A 394 1.95 8.04 -0.06
CA VAL A 394 2.78 6.85 -0.32
C VAL A 394 2.18 6.03 -1.47
N ASN A 395 2.20 6.61 -2.68
CA ASN A 395 1.66 5.93 -3.87
C ASN A 395 2.67 4.89 -4.41
N VAL A 396 2.57 3.66 -3.92
CA VAL A 396 3.45 2.54 -4.30
C VAL A 396 3.12 2.04 -5.71
N GLU A 397 4.14 1.94 -6.55
CA GLU A 397 4.06 1.34 -7.88
C GLU A 397 3.75 -0.17 -7.77
N ARG A 398 2.66 -0.65 -8.35
CA ARG A 398 2.26 -2.07 -8.35
C ARG A 398 1.51 -2.43 -9.63
N ASP A 399 1.64 -3.70 -10.04
CA ASP A 399 0.86 -4.28 -11.15
C ASP A 399 -0.63 -4.42 -10.79
N ARG A 400 -0.91 -4.70 -9.51
CA ARG A 400 -2.25 -4.93 -8.96
C ARG A 400 -2.40 -4.21 -7.63
N GLN A 401 -3.62 -3.83 -7.28
CA GLN A 401 -3.92 -3.38 -5.92
C GLN A 401 -3.70 -4.54 -4.94
N LEU A 402 -3.06 -4.23 -3.81
CA LEU A 402 -2.83 -5.18 -2.73
C LEU A 402 -4.17 -5.55 -2.05
N SER A 403 -4.34 -6.81 -1.66
CA SER A 403 -5.52 -7.22 -0.89
C SER A 403 -5.64 -6.40 0.40
N GLY A 404 -6.86 -5.95 0.71
CA GLY A 404 -7.15 -5.21 1.94
C GLY A 404 -6.78 -5.99 3.21
N GLU A 405 -6.82 -7.31 3.17
CA GLU A 405 -6.37 -8.20 4.24
C GLU A 405 -4.87 -8.08 4.49
N ILE A 406 -4.04 -8.11 3.44
CA ILE A 406 -2.58 -8.04 3.55
C ILE A 406 -2.15 -6.66 4.05
N ALA A 407 -2.78 -5.59 3.52
CA ALA A 407 -2.56 -4.23 3.98
C ALA A 407 -3.01 -4.04 5.46
N GLY A 408 -4.13 -4.66 5.85
CA GLY A 408 -4.61 -4.69 7.22
C GLY A 408 -3.65 -5.40 8.18
N ARG A 409 -3.25 -6.64 7.84
CA ARG A 409 -2.32 -7.46 8.61
C ARG A 409 -0.97 -6.78 8.80
N TYR A 410 -0.46 -6.09 7.78
CA TYR A 410 0.76 -5.29 7.94
C TYR A 410 0.57 -4.13 8.92
N ARG A 411 -0.47 -3.30 8.77
CA ARG A 411 -0.73 -2.19 9.73
C ARG A 411 -0.91 -2.71 11.15
N GLN A 412 -1.66 -3.79 11.34
CA GLN A 412 -1.81 -4.46 12.64
C GLN A 412 -0.45 -4.92 13.20
N SER A 413 0.36 -5.62 12.42
CA SER A 413 1.69 -6.08 12.83
C SER A 413 2.62 -4.93 13.26
N ARG A 414 2.58 -3.79 12.54
CA ARG A 414 3.32 -2.57 12.91
C ARG A 414 2.77 -1.92 14.18
N GLN A 415 1.45 -1.91 14.38
CA GLN A 415 0.83 -1.40 15.60
C GLN A 415 1.18 -2.26 16.82
N GLU A 416 0.96 -3.57 16.75
CA GLU A 416 1.35 -4.52 17.81
C GLU A 416 2.85 -4.43 18.11
N GLY A 417 3.70 -4.22 17.10
CA GLY A 417 5.13 -4.01 17.26
C GLY A 417 5.46 -2.77 18.11
N ARG A 418 4.76 -1.65 17.88
CA ARG A 418 4.89 -0.42 18.67
C ARG A 418 4.37 -0.61 20.09
N GLU A 419 3.16 -1.16 20.26
CA GLU A 419 2.56 -1.39 21.58
C GLU A 419 3.45 -2.29 22.47
N ARG A 420 4.00 -3.38 21.90
CA ARG A 420 4.99 -4.24 22.59
C ARG A 420 6.30 -3.51 22.92
N ALA A 421 6.72 -2.56 22.08
CA ALA A 421 7.93 -1.78 22.32
C ALA A 421 7.72 -0.75 23.44
N ASP A 422 6.60 -0.03 23.43
CA ASP A 422 6.22 0.94 24.45
C ASP A 422 6.03 0.25 25.82
N GLU A 423 5.30 -0.88 25.88
CA GLU A 423 5.24 -1.75 27.06
C GLU A 423 6.63 -2.13 27.59
N THR A 424 7.58 -2.43 26.70
CA THR A 424 8.94 -2.84 27.06
C THR A 424 9.75 -1.65 27.58
N ILE A 425 9.57 -0.47 26.99
CA ILE A 425 10.23 0.77 27.42
C ILE A 425 9.70 1.23 28.79
N ASP A 426 8.40 1.11 29.05
CA ASP A 426 7.81 1.41 30.36
C ASP A 426 8.29 0.43 31.44
N LYS A 427 8.37 -0.88 31.14
CA LYS A 427 9.02 -1.88 32.02
C LYS A 427 10.51 -1.59 32.25
N LEU A 428 11.17 -0.90 31.32
CA LEU A 428 12.54 -0.38 31.47
C LEU A 428 12.62 1.00 32.18
N GLY A 429 11.51 1.49 32.74
CA GLY A 429 11.44 2.73 33.50
C GLY A 429 11.21 3.99 32.66
N GLY A 430 10.61 3.84 31.49
CA GLY A 430 10.22 4.93 30.59
C GLY A 430 11.31 5.36 29.61
N VAL A 431 10.88 6.11 28.58
CA VAL A 431 11.68 6.50 27.41
C VAL A 431 13.01 7.15 27.80
N GLU A 432 13.04 8.00 28.83
CA GLU A 432 14.24 8.73 29.25
C GLU A 432 15.32 7.81 29.84
N LYS A 433 14.96 6.96 30.81
CA LYS A 433 15.89 6.00 31.43
C LYS A 433 16.40 4.96 30.42
N PHE A 434 15.56 4.58 29.46
CA PHE A 434 15.95 3.77 28.33
C PHE A 434 16.95 4.49 27.41
N GLN A 435 16.67 5.73 26.97
CA GLN A 435 17.59 6.53 26.13
C GLN A 435 18.87 6.97 26.87
N GLN A 436 18.89 6.93 28.21
CA GLN A 436 20.10 7.06 29.02
C GLN A 436 20.93 5.77 28.95
N ARG A 437 20.39 4.61 29.36
CA ARG A 437 21.10 3.32 29.33
C ARG A 437 21.65 2.98 27.95
N ARG A 438 20.89 3.31 26.90
CA ARG A 438 21.29 3.21 25.50
C ARG A 438 22.52 4.08 25.17
N ARG A 439 22.60 5.31 25.68
CA ARG A 439 23.78 6.19 25.51
C ARG A 439 24.99 5.65 26.27
N GLU A 440 24.79 5.13 27.48
CA GLU A 440 25.85 4.52 28.30
C GLU A 440 26.45 3.28 27.61
N GLN A 441 25.61 2.38 27.07
CA GLN A 441 26.07 1.21 26.29
C GLN A 441 26.85 1.62 25.02
N LEU A 442 26.38 2.63 24.29
CA LEU A 442 27.08 3.15 23.10
C LEU A 442 28.43 3.81 23.45
N GLN A 443 28.55 4.43 24.63
CA GLN A 443 29.82 4.97 25.14
C GLN A 443 30.78 3.85 25.56
N GLN A 444 30.33 2.87 26.34
CA GLN A 444 31.15 1.71 26.74
C GLN A 444 31.66 0.91 25.53
N SER A 445 30.85 0.77 24.48
CA SER A 445 31.25 0.11 23.24
C SER A 445 32.36 0.87 22.52
N ARG A 446 32.20 2.20 22.36
CA ARG A 446 33.23 3.07 21.75
C ARG A 446 34.53 3.13 22.57
N GLN A 447 34.46 3.03 23.90
CA GLN A 447 35.64 2.95 24.76
C GLN A 447 36.41 1.64 24.53
N LYS A 448 35.72 0.51 24.38
CA LYS A 448 36.34 -0.79 24.07
C LYS A 448 36.94 -0.88 22.67
N GLU A 449 36.45 -0.11 21.70
CA GLU A 449 36.99 -0.06 20.34
C GLU A 449 38.26 0.81 20.17
N ASN A 450 38.74 1.52 21.20
CA ASN A 450 39.87 2.45 21.07
C ASN A 450 41.11 2.04 21.90
N PRO A 451 41.85 0.98 21.51
CA PRO A 451 43.05 0.50 22.22
C PRO A 451 44.30 1.38 21.99
N LYS A 452 44.16 2.71 22.00
CA LYS A 452 45.27 3.66 21.91
C LYS A 452 45.81 4.13 23.27
N GLY A 453 45.03 4.00 24.35
CA GLY A 453 45.50 4.32 25.71
C GLY A 453 46.55 3.33 26.26
N ALA A 454 46.48 2.06 25.86
CA ALA A 454 47.37 0.99 26.31
C ALA A 454 48.86 1.15 25.90
N ARG A 455 49.23 2.27 25.25
CA ARG A 455 50.62 2.61 24.90
C ARG A 455 51.28 3.56 25.90
N GLU A 456 50.54 4.11 26.86
CA GLU A 456 51.09 5.00 27.90
C GLU A 456 51.42 4.23 29.19
N GLU A 457 50.56 3.30 29.65
CA GLU A 457 50.82 2.45 30.83
C GLU A 457 52.09 1.59 30.72
N ILE A 458 52.43 1.14 29.50
CA ILE A 458 53.68 0.37 29.24
C ILE A 458 54.94 1.24 29.41
N ARG A 459 54.80 2.57 29.52
CA ARG A 459 55.94 3.50 29.60
C ARG A 459 56.40 3.80 31.03
N GLU A 460 55.56 3.59 32.05
CA GLU A 460 55.92 3.86 33.45
C GLU A 460 56.68 2.69 34.12
N VAL A 461 56.45 1.44 33.68
CA VAL A 461 57.09 0.23 34.27
C VAL A 461 58.56 0.02 33.82
N ALA A 462 59.16 1.02 33.17
CA ALA A 462 60.50 0.94 32.57
C ALA A 462 61.58 1.81 33.27
N VAL A 463 61.28 2.37 34.46
CA VAL A 463 62.14 3.36 35.14
C VAL A 463 62.56 2.92 36.55
N GLU A 464 62.90 1.63 36.77
CA GLU A 464 63.63 1.24 37.98
C GLU A 464 64.56 0.02 37.79
N ARG A 465 65.82 0.29 37.41
CA ARG A 465 66.99 -0.57 37.71
C ARG A 465 68.29 0.20 37.51
N ASP A 466 68.97 0.48 38.61
CA ASP A 466 70.19 1.30 38.70
C ASP A 466 71.48 0.46 38.47
N ARG A 467 72.55 1.16 38.04
CA ARG A 467 74.00 0.82 38.06
C ARG A 467 74.62 -0.02 36.92
N PRO A 468 75.90 0.24 36.56
CA PRO A 468 76.67 1.50 36.66
C PRO A 468 77.47 1.88 35.39
N ARG A 469 78.12 3.06 35.46
CA ARG A 469 78.85 3.77 34.38
C ARG A 469 80.33 3.35 34.21
N ARG A 470 80.77 3.21 32.95
CA ARG A 470 82.13 3.49 32.38
C ARG A 470 82.00 3.46 30.85
N GLU A 471 82.24 4.51 30.08
CA GLU A 471 83.52 5.22 29.79
C GLU A 471 84.54 4.41 28.97
N ALA A 472 84.48 4.59 27.64
CA ALA A 472 85.58 4.46 26.68
C ALA A 472 85.24 5.29 25.43
N ALA A 473 86.24 5.82 24.71
CA ALA A 473 86.06 6.70 23.54
C ALA A 473 86.57 6.04 22.24
N GLY A 474 86.12 6.53 21.09
CA GLY A 474 86.60 6.08 19.77
C GLY A 474 86.00 6.88 18.61
N ASN A 475 86.75 7.83 18.07
CA ASN A 475 86.45 8.47 16.78
C ASN A 475 86.67 7.46 15.63
N ARG A 476 86.06 7.66 14.45
CA ARG A 476 86.78 8.16 13.24
C ARG A 476 85.91 8.19 11.96
N GLU A 477 86.22 9.21 11.15
CA GLU A 477 86.12 9.42 9.68
C GLU A 477 86.19 8.12 8.83
N GLU A 478 85.76 8.02 7.56
CA GLU A 478 85.29 8.93 6.48
C GLU A 478 84.35 8.09 5.52
N GLN A 479 83.70 8.43 4.39
CA GLN A 479 83.61 9.47 3.31
C GLN A 479 82.11 9.76 2.99
N ARG A 480 81.62 10.75 2.20
CA ARG A 480 82.05 11.59 1.04
C ARG A 480 81.89 11.00 -0.38
N ASP A 481 80.76 11.34 -1.01
CA ASP A 481 80.54 11.78 -2.43
C ASP A 481 79.01 11.76 -2.66
N ASP A 482 78.25 12.86 -2.86
CA ASP A 482 78.31 14.07 -3.71
C ASP A 482 77.52 13.95 -5.03
N ARG A 483 76.83 15.06 -5.40
CA ARG A 483 75.82 15.23 -6.47
C ARG A 483 74.51 14.47 -6.15
N GLY A 484 73.32 15.08 -6.12
CA GLY A 484 72.83 16.30 -6.78
C GLY A 484 71.67 15.88 -7.71
N THR A 485 70.51 16.52 -7.76
CA THR A 485 70.12 17.91 -7.42
C THR A 485 68.62 18.01 -7.07
N GLY A 486 68.22 19.00 -6.25
CA GLY A 486 66.80 19.44 -6.19
C GLY A 486 66.26 19.75 -4.79
N ASN A 487 66.45 20.99 -4.32
CA ASN A 487 65.77 21.54 -3.13
C ASN A 487 64.23 21.53 -3.33
N ALA A 488 63.36 21.30 -2.34
CA ALA A 488 63.23 22.00 -1.05
C ALA A 488 62.86 23.50 -1.24
N ASP A 489 62.04 24.15 -0.42
CA ASP A 489 61.33 23.77 0.81
C ASP A 489 60.14 24.74 1.02
N ARG A 490 59.12 24.43 1.87
CA ARG A 490 58.18 25.48 2.39
C ARG A 490 57.19 25.09 3.51
N GLN A 491 57.57 25.44 4.74
CA GLN A 491 56.73 25.95 5.85
C GLN A 491 57.63 26.89 6.70
N PRO A 492 57.15 27.74 7.64
CA PRO A 492 55.78 28.21 7.96
C PRO A 492 55.61 29.76 8.16
N ASN A 493 54.35 30.24 8.32
CA ASN A 493 53.94 31.47 9.07
C ASN A 493 54.43 32.88 8.57
N PRO A 494 54.05 34.03 9.19
CA PRO A 494 52.67 34.59 9.31
C PRO A 494 52.54 36.13 9.04
N GLU A 495 51.34 36.70 9.28
CA GLU A 495 50.98 38.12 9.57
C GLU A 495 50.89 39.25 8.48
N ARG A 496 49.79 40.04 8.60
CA ARG A 496 49.56 41.50 8.36
C ARG A 496 49.66 42.19 6.95
N ASN A 497 48.47 42.56 6.42
CA ASN A 497 48.00 43.87 5.87
C ASN A 497 48.99 44.90 5.25
N PRO A 498 48.64 45.58 4.11
CA PRO A 498 47.77 46.79 4.18
C PRO A 498 46.76 46.96 2.96
N PRO A 499 46.31 48.15 2.45
CA PRO A 499 44.90 48.58 2.68
C PRO A 499 44.08 49.26 1.52
N LYS A 500 42.74 49.33 1.66
CA LYS A 500 41.72 50.24 1.01
C LYS A 500 41.63 50.25 -0.54
N GLY A 501 40.48 50.31 -1.23
CA GLY A 501 39.02 50.44 -0.96
C GLY A 501 38.32 50.89 -2.28
N PRO A 502 37.01 51.26 -2.36
CA PRO A 502 35.89 51.18 -1.40
C PRO A 502 34.57 50.56 -2.00
N GLU A 503 33.46 50.59 -1.23
CA GLU A 503 32.04 50.31 -1.60
C GLU A 503 31.68 48.87 -2.07
N ARG A 504 30.46 48.32 -1.85
CA ARG A 504 29.21 48.80 -1.21
C ARG A 504 28.51 47.62 -0.48
N VAL A 505 27.55 47.84 0.42
CA VAL A 505 27.09 46.84 1.41
C VAL A 505 25.58 46.51 1.34
N GLY A 506 25.23 45.22 1.50
CA GLY A 506 23.92 44.73 2.01
C GLY A 506 22.75 44.65 1.01
N GLY A 507 21.65 43.94 1.30
CA GLY A 507 21.39 43.03 2.44
C GLY A 507 19.90 42.80 2.78
N THR A 508 19.45 41.53 2.76
CA THR A 508 18.29 40.94 3.49
C THR A 508 16.86 41.55 3.46
N THR A 509 15.94 40.81 2.82
CA THR A 509 14.68 40.23 3.42
C THR A 509 13.52 41.12 3.95
N ARG A 510 12.41 41.21 3.16
CA ARG A 510 10.93 41.13 3.48
C ARG A 510 10.30 41.95 4.66
N PRO A 511 8.95 42.17 4.74
CA PRO A 511 7.82 41.93 3.80
C PRO A 511 6.79 43.11 3.66
N SER A 512 5.61 42.83 3.06
CA SER A 512 4.30 43.55 3.16
C SER A 512 3.84 44.49 2.01
N ARG A 513 2.56 44.90 2.05
CA ARG A 513 1.60 45.30 0.97
C ARG A 513 0.59 46.36 1.54
N PRO A 514 -0.20 47.17 0.78
CA PRO A 514 -0.28 47.51 -0.67
C PRO A 514 0.00 49.03 -0.95
N GLU A 515 -0.04 49.57 -2.18
CA GLU A 515 -1.22 50.22 -2.83
C GLU A 515 -0.83 50.89 -4.19
N ILE A 516 -1.86 51.15 -5.04
CA ILE A 516 -1.97 52.17 -6.13
C ILE A 516 -0.88 52.28 -7.24
N GLY A 517 -1.31 52.25 -8.52
CA GLY A 517 -0.86 53.28 -9.48
C GLY A 517 -0.35 52.88 -10.88
N SER A 518 -1.25 52.91 -11.87
CA SER A 518 -1.07 53.50 -13.21
C SER A 518 0.07 53.09 -14.19
N ARG A 519 -0.36 52.53 -15.33
CA ARG A 519 0.12 52.80 -16.73
C ARG A 519 1.58 52.42 -17.11
N GLU A 520 1.94 52.17 -18.38
CA GLU A 520 1.18 52.26 -19.64
C GLU A 520 1.67 51.25 -20.70
N GLY A 521 0.81 50.92 -21.68
CA GLY A 521 1.21 50.65 -23.07
C GLY A 521 1.69 49.25 -23.48
N GLN A 522 0.80 48.49 -24.12
CA GLN A 522 1.08 47.89 -25.44
C GLN A 522 -0.20 47.61 -26.24
N ARG A 523 -0.05 47.29 -27.53
CA ARG A 523 -1.13 47.21 -28.54
C ARG A 523 -1.61 45.76 -28.73
N GLY A 524 -2.85 45.57 -29.18
CA GLY A 524 -3.27 44.27 -29.74
C GLY A 524 -4.78 43.98 -29.70
N ASP A 525 -5.50 44.50 -30.70
CA ASP A 525 -6.63 43.86 -31.42
C ASP A 525 -7.91 43.32 -30.73
N GLN A 526 -9.02 43.55 -31.45
CA GLN A 526 -10.22 42.71 -31.54
C GLN A 526 -11.03 42.39 -30.25
N GLN A 527 -12.07 43.19 -29.99
CA GLN A 527 -13.45 42.82 -30.39
C GLN A 527 -14.47 43.93 -30.06
N GLY A 528 -15.42 44.16 -30.97
CA GLY A 528 -16.71 44.77 -30.68
C GLY A 528 -17.81 43.70 -30.65
N ASN A 529 -19.07 44.00 -30.31
CA ASN A 529 -19.66 45.30 -29.96
C ASN A 529 -20.98 45.04 -29.19
N GLN A 530 -21.32 45.83 -28.17
CA GLN A 530 -22.67 45.87 -27.60
C GLN A 530 -23.02 47.25 -27.02
N ARG A 531 -24.22 47.74 -27.39
CA ARG A 531 -25.21 48.55 -26.64
C ARG A 531 -24.70 49.76 -25.82
N GLY A 532 -25.28 50.96 -25.94
CA GLY A 532 -26.43 51.36 -26.76
C GLY A 532 -26.95 52.76 -26.39
N ASP A 533 -28.27 52.90 -26.46
CA ASP A 533 -29.12 54.00 -25.96
C ASP A 533 -29.19 55.35 -26.72
N GLN A 534 -30.40 55.91 -26.62
CA GLN A 534 -30.95 57.15 -27.19
C GLN A 534 -30.83 58.28 -26.13
N PRO A 535 -31.55 59.45 -26.17
CA PRO A 535 -32.42 60.04 -27.20
C PRO A 535 -32.13 61.54 -27.49
N GLY A 536 -32.98 62.19 -28.28
CA GLY A 536 -32.95 63.64 -28.50
C GLY A 536 -33.93 64.11 -29.58
N ASP A 537 -35.18 64.38 -29.20
CA ASP A 537 -36.21 64.96 -30.06
C ASP A 537 -36.51 66.40 -29.62
N GLN A 538 -36.62 67.33 -30.58
CA GLN A 538 -37.53 68.48 -30.53
C GLN A 538 -37.54 69.29 -31.83
N ARG A 539 -38.63 70.03 -32.04
CA ARG A 539 -38.84 71.03 -33.10
C ARG A 539 -38.91 72.41 -32.45
N GLU A 540 -38.59 73.47 -33.20
CA GLU A 540 -39.52 74.56 -33.57
C GLU A 540 -38.80 75.68 -34.35
N ASP A 541 -39.55 76.36 -35.23
CA ASP A 541 -39.51 77.81 -35.54
C ASP A 541 -38.23 78.57 -36.03
N GLN A 542 -38.31 79.63 -36.86
CA GLN A 542 -39.34 80.05 -37.84
C GLN A 542 -38.80 81.15 -38.82
N GLN A 543 -39.40 81.25 -40.01
CA GLN A 543 -39.52 82.44 -40.91
C GLN A 543 -38.31 83.11 -41.62
N GLY A 544 -38.63 83.79 -42.73
CA GLY A 544 -37.78 84.68 -43.55
C GLY A 544 -37.29 84.09 -44.88
N ASN A 545 -37.37 84.74 -46.05
CA ASN A 545 -38.02 86.00 -46.46
C ASN A 545 -38.22 86.02 -48.02
N PRO A 546 -39.18 86.77 -48.63
CA PRO A 546 -39.49 86.68 -50.06
C PRO A 546 -39.03 87.89 -50.93
N ARG A 547 -39.24 87.77 -52.26
CA ARG A 547 -39.33 88.83 -53.31
C ARG A 547 -40.35 88.34 -54.37
N GLU A 548 -41.30 89.11 -54.93
CA GLU A 548 -41.22 90.34 -55.75
C GLU A 548 -40.58 90.06 -57.13
N GLU A 549 -41.10 90.54 -58.29
CA GLU A 549 -41.92 91.73 -58.63
C GLU A 549 -43.10 91.41 -59.60
N GLN A 550 -44.32 91.96 -59.45
CA GLN A 550 -44.95 93.20 -60.03
C GLN A 550 -45.64 93.07 -61.43
N ARG A 551 -46.27 94.17 -61.91
CA ARG A 551 -47.21 94.26 -63.06
C ARG A 551 -47.07 95.59 -63.84
N GLU A 552 -47.81 95.69 -64.95
CA GLU A 552 -48.46 96.91 -65.53
C GLU A 552 -47.64 97.93 -66.37
N ASP A 553 -48.02 98.04 -67.65
CA ASP A 553 -48.36 99.28 -68.41
C ASP A 553 -49.12 98.82 -69.69
N GLN A 554 -50.27 99.33 -70.17
CA GLN A 554 -50.76 100.67 -70.59
C GLN A 554 -50.29 101.19 -71.97
N GLY A 555 -51.25 101.69 -72.77
CA GLY A 555 -51.09 102.95 -73.52
C GLY A 555 -50.97 102.93 -75.06
N GLY A 556 -52.01 103.44 -75.76
CA GLY A 556 -51.92 104.02 -77.11
C GLY A 556 -52.36 103.14 -78.30
N ASP A 557 -52.90 103.69 -79.40
CA ASP A 557 -53.36 105.06 -79.68
C ASP A 557 -54.34 105.12 -80.91
N ARG A 558 -55.05 106.25 -81.11
CA ARG A 558 -55.83 106.77 -82.30
C ARG A 558 -56.10 105.80 -83.49
N GLY A 559 -57.31 105.63 -84.07
CA GLY A 559 -58.45 106.55 -84.36
C GLY A 559 -58.68 106.64 -85.90
N PRO A 560 -59.74 107.27 -86.48
CA PRO A 560 -60.97 107.84 -85.90
C PRO A 560 -62.32 107.43 -86.58
N ASN A 561 -63.42 107.71 -85.86
CA ASN A 561 -64.70 108.34 -86.24
C ASN A 561 -65.02 108.72 -87.72
N ILE A 562 -66.30 108.63 -88.13
CA ILE A 562 -67.12 109.77 -88.66
C ILE A 562 -68.61 109.37 -88.88
N MET A 563 -69.52 110.35 -88.79
CA MET A 563 -70.97 110.20 -89.02
C MET A 563 -71.43 110.72 -90.42
N PRO A 564 -72.29 111.75 -90.62
CA PRO A 564 -73.62 111.46 -91.19
C PRO A 564 -74.04 112.31 -92.42
N ASP A 565 -75.34 112.18 -92.73
CA ASP A 565 -76.28 113.24 -93.15
C ASP A 565 -76.81 113.29 -94.59
N LYS A 566 -77.88 114.08 -94.78
CA LYS A 566 -78.83 114.07 -95.90
C LYS A 566 -78.42 115.00 -97.05
N ASP A 567 -78.96 114.76 -98.25
CA ASP A 567 -80.02 115.63 -98.80
C ASP A 567 -80.78 114.98 -99.98
N PRO A 568 -82.03 115.38 -100.30
CA PRO A 568 -82.79 114.88 -101.44
C PRO A 568 -82.76 115.85 -102.65
N GLY A 569 -82.83 115.36 -103.90
CA GLY A 569 -82.98 116.33 -105.00
C GLY A 569 -82.86 115.96 -106.48
N ARG A 570 -83.12 114.72 -106.93
CA ARG A 570 -83.57 114.49 -108.33
C ARG A 570 -84.32 113.17 -108.51
N GLN A 571 -85.49 113.24 -109.12
CA GLN A 571 -86.47 112.14 -109.20
C GLN A 571 -86.64 111.59 -110.63
N GLU A 572 -87.40 110.50 -110.73
CA GLU A 572 -88.23 110.12 -111.89
C GLU A 572 -87.62 109.60 -113.20
N GLN A 573 -86.33 109.22 -113.27
CA GLN A 573 -85.84 108.33 -114.35
C GLN A 573 -84.97 107.13 -113.91
N GLU A 574 -84.31 107.17 -112.76
CA GLU A 574 -83.42 106.07 -112.34
C GLU A 574 -84.15 104.84 -111.75
N ARG A 575 -85.44 104.98 -111.41
CA ARG A 575 -86.22 104.00 -110.64
C ARG A 575 -86.34 102.61 -111.27
N GLN A 576 -86.27 102.50 -112.60
CA GLN A 576 -86.43 101.21 -113.29
C GLN A 576 -85.16 100.33 -113.28
N ARG A 577 -83.95 100.90 -113.12
CA ARG A 577 -82.70 100.10 -113.12
C ARG A 577 -82.39 99.47 -111.77
N ARG A 578 -82.70 100.15 -110.66
CA ARG A 578 -82.41 99.66 -109.30
C ARG A 578 -83.15 98.35 -108.98
N GLN A 579 -84.35 98.18 -109.52
CA GLN A 579 -85.20 96.99 -109.34
C GLN A 579 -84.54 95.67 -109.83
N GLU A 580 -83.63 95.72 -110.81
CA GLU A 580 -82.91 94.52 -111.28
C GLU A 580 -81.60 94.27 -110.49
N GLU A 581 -80.90 95.31 -110.06
CA GLU A 581 -79.69 95.15 -109.25
C GLU A 581 -79.99 94.62 -107.84
N ASP A 582 -81.05 95.11 -107.19
CA ASP A 582 -81.40 94.67 -105.83
C ASP A 582 -81.81 93.19 -105.81
N ASN A 583 -82.53 92.70 -106.84
CA ASN A 583 -82.87 91.27 -106.97
C ASN A 583 -81.64 90.36 -107.06
N ARG A 584 -80.55 90.79 -107.72
CA ARG A 584 -79.27 90.04 -107.71
C ARG A 584 -78.58 90.09 -106.35
N ARG A 585 -78.61 91.24 -105.67
CA ARG A 585 -78.01 91.42 -104.34
C ARG A 585 -78.73 90.61 -103.27
N GLU A 586 -80.05 90.43 -103.39
CA GLU A 586 -80.85 89.60 -102.48
C GLU A 586 -80.45 88.12 -102.57
N GLN A 587 -80.31 87.57 -103.79
CA GLN A 587 -79.88 86.18 -104.01
C GLN A 587 -78.49 85.89 -103.41
N GLN A 588 -77.52 86.77 -103.65
CA GLN A 588 -76.16 86.65 -103.09
C GLN A 588 -76.17 86.56 -101.55
N ARG A 589 -76.95 87.44 -100.90
CA ARG A 589 -77.10 87.52 -99.42
C ARG A 589 -77.84 86.33 -98.80
N GLN A 590 -78.50 85.49 -99.59
CA GLN A 590 -79.09 84.23 -99.11
C GLN A 590 -78.05 83.10 -99.12
N THR A 591 -77.24 82.99 -100.17
CA THR A 591 -76.17 81.97 -100.26
C THR A 591 -75.10 82.12 -99.19
N ASP A 592 -74.66 83.34 -98.88
CA ASP A 592 -73.59 83.55 -97.89
C ASP A 592 -74.06 83.25 -96.46
N ARG A 593 -75.31 83.61 -96.12
CA ARG A 593 -75.93 83.29 -94.81
C ARG A 593 -75.99 81.78 -94.55
N GLN A 594 -76.32 80.99 -95.57
CA GLN A 594 -76.37 79.52 -95.45
C GLN A 594 -74.99 78.90 -95.20
N ARG A 595 -73.90 79.54 -95.63
CA ARG A 595 -72.53 79.07 -95.36
C ARG A 595 -72.08 79.38 -93.92
N GLU A 596 -72.35 80.59 -93.42
CA GLU A 596 -71.99 80.95 -92.04
C GLU A 596 -72.71 80.10 -90.98
N GLU A 597 -73.98 79.76 -91.19
CA GLU A 597 -74.71 78.86 -90.28
C GLU A 597 -74.24 77.40 -90.34
N GLY A 598 -73.53 76.99 -91.39
CA GLY A 598 -72.88 75.68 -91.45
C GLY A 598 -71.67 75.63 -90.51
N VAL A 599 -70.73 76.55 -90.71
CA VAL A 599 -69.47 76.61 -89.95
C VAL A 599 -69.70 76.71 -88.44
N LYS A 600 -70.70 77.49 -88.00
CA LYS A 600 -71.05 77.62 -86.56
C LYS A 600 -71.56 76.30 -85.97
N ARG A 601 -72.39 75.54 -86.70
CA ARG A 601 -72.94 74.25 -86.23
C ARG A 601 -71.85 73.18 -86.08
N ASP A 602 -70.85 73.17 -86.96
CA ASP A 602 -69.74 72.20 -86.88
C ASP A 602 -68.79 72.50 -85.70
N GLN A 603 -68.51 73.78 -85.43
CA GLN A 603 -67.71 74.19 -84.26
C GLN A 603 -68.42 73.85 -82.94
N GLU A 604 -69.72 74.08 -82.83
CA GLU A 604 -70.50 73.77 -81.63
C GLU A 604 -70.57 72.25 -81.37
N GLN A 605 -70.71 71.44 -82.43
CA GLN A 605 -70.64 69.97 -82.32
C GLN A 605 -69.26 69.44 -81.93
N GLN A 606 -68.17 70.11 -82.34
CA GLN A 606 -66.83 69.76 -81.86
C GLN A 606 -66.68 70.09 -80.37
N TRP A 607 -67.09 71.28 -79.94
CA TRP A 607 -67.00 71.70 -78.53
C TRP A 607 -67.69 70.72 -77.57
N GLN A 608 -68.95 70.38 -77.85
CA GLN A 608 -69.72 69.46 -77.00
C GLN A 608 -69.11 68.05 -76.92
N LYS A 609 -68.46 67.57 -77.99
CA LYS A 609 -67.74 66.28 -77.98
C LYS A 609 -66.54 66.32 -77.02
N THR A 610 -65.71 67.36 -77.10
CA THR A 610 -64.58 67.53 -76.17
C THR A 610 -65.02 67.66 -74.72
N GLU A 611 -66.07 68.43 -74.44
CA GLU A 611 -66.53 68.65 -73.07
C GLU A 611 -67.08 67.36 -72.44
N LYS A 612 -67.86 66.57 -73.19
CA LYS A 612 -68.31 65.25 -72.74
C LYS A 612 -67.12 64.32 -72.47
N GLN A 613 -66.15 64.26 -73.38
CA GLN A 613 -65.00 63.37 -73.26
C GLN A 613 -64.13 63.71 -72.04
N GLN A 614 -64.04 64.99 -71.66
CA GLN A 614 -63.41 65.41 -70.40
C GLN A 614 -64.20 64.93 -69.17
N ARG A 615 -65.52 65.19 -69.12
CA ARG A 615 -66.40 64.76 -68.00
C ARG A 615 -66.36 63.25 -67.77
N ASP A 616 -66.45 62.46 -68.84
CA ASP A 616 -66.39 60.99 -68.79
C ASP A 616 -65.02 60.52 -68.24
N SER A 617 -63.91 61.17 -68.64
CA SER A 617 -62.56 60.85 -68.15
C SER A 617 -62.34 61.22 -66.67
N GLU A 618 -62.97 62.29 -66.18
CA GLU A 618 -62.86 62.72 -64.78
C GLU A 618 -63.65 61.79 -63.85
N GLN A 619 -64.83 61.32 -64.29
CA GLN A 619 -65.59 60.30 -63.55
C GLN A 619 -64.84 58.98 -63.45
N ALA A 620 -64.20 58.52 -64.54
CA ALA A 620 -63.39 57.31 -64.54
C ALA A 620 -62.21 57.39 -63.54
N ARG A 621 -61.53 58.54 -63.47
CA ARG A 621 -60.46 58.79 -62.48
C ARG A 621 -60.96 58.70 -61.04
N LYS A 622 -62.11 59.32 -60.73
CA LYS A 622 -62.70 59.29 -59.38
C LYS A 622 -63.09 57.87 -58.95
N GLN A 623 -63.71 57.09 -59.85
CA GLN A 623 -64.05 55.69 -59.57
C GLN A 623 -62.82 54.78 -59.36
N THR A 624 -61.72 55.06 -60.05
CA THR A 624 -60.45 54.33 -59.85
C THR A 624 -59.86 54.67 -58.47
N GLN A 625 -59.74 55.97 -58.17
CA GLN A 625 -59.17 56.44 -56.90
C GLN A 625 -59.98 55.98 -55.66
N GLU A 626 -61.30 55.84 -55.79
CA GLU A 626 -62.15 55.28 -54.73
C GLU A 626 -61.97 53.76 -54.55
N LYS A 627 -61.79 53.00 -55.63
CA LYS A 627 -61.42 51.58 -55.57
C LYS A 627 -60.08 51.38 -54.88
N ASP A 628 -59.04 52.11 -55.31
CA ASP A 628 -57.68 51.97 -54.78
C ASP A 628 -57.63 52.25 -53.27
N ARG A 629 -58.34 53.31 -52.83
CA ARG A 629 -58.51 53.66 -51.41
C ARG A 629 -59.16 52.52 -50.62
N ASN A 630 -60.26 51.96 -51.12
CA ASN A 630 -60.96 50.87 -50.42
C ASN A 630 -60.12 49.58 -50.37
N GLN A 631 -59.32 49.31 -51.41
CA GLN A 631 -58.43 48.15 -51.46
C GLN A 631 -57.26 48.29 -50.47
N LEU A 632 -56.66 49.49 -50.36
CA LEU A 632 -55.62 49.78 -49.37
C LEU A 632 -56.15 49.62 -47.93
N GLN A 633 -57.36 50.12 -47.67
CA GLN A 633 -57.98 50.06 -46.34
C GLN A 633 -58.27 48.60 -45.91
N GLN A 634 -58.67 47.71 -46.83
CA GLN A 634 -58.78 46.27 -46.56
C GLN A 634 -57.42 45.59 -46.32
N GLN A 635 -56.35 46.01 -47.02
CA GLN A 635 -55.01 45.47 -46.77
C GLN A 635 -54.49 45.86 -45.38
N GLU A 636 -54.68 47.11 -44.95
CA GLU A 636 -54.28 47.53 -43.60
C GLU A 636 -55.03 46.78 -42.50
N GLU A 637 -56.34 46.57 -42.64
CA GLU A 637 -57.14 45.87 -41.63
C GLU A 637 -56.73 44.39 -41.52
N ASN A 638 -56.48 43.72 -42.65
CA ASN A 638 -56.00 42.34 -42.67
C ASN A 638 -54.59 42.21 -42.04
N GLN A 639 -53.68 43.17 -42.30
CA GLN A 639 -52.36 43.20 -41.66
C GLN A 639 -52.44 43.44 -40.14
N ARG A 640 -53.40 44.24 -39.65
CA ARG A 640 -53.64 44.43 -38.21
C ARG A 640 -54.12 43.12 -37.58
N ARG A 641 -55.15 42.49 -38.16
CA ARG A 641 -55.70 41.20 -37.69
C ARG A 641 -54.62 40.12 -37.58
N GLN A 642 -53.75 39.95 -38.58
CA GLN A 642 -52.62 39.01 -38.52
C GLN A 642 -51.59 39.35 -37.42
N LYS A 643 -51.30 40.63 -37.17
CA LYS A 643 -50.37 41.02 -36.08
C LYS A 643 -50.96 40.72 -34.71
N ASP A 644 -52.23 41.02 -34.49
CA ASP A 644 -52.92 40.76 -33.23
C ASP A 644 -53.06 39.26 -32.95
N GLU A 645 -53.34 38.45 -33.98
CA GLU A 645 -53.44 36.99 -33.88
C GLU A 645 -52.07 36.34 -33.58
N ASN A 646 -51.01 36.75 -34.29
CA ASN A 646 -49.64 36.28 -34.01
C ASN A 646 -49.16 36.68 -32.60
N GLN A 647 -49.50 37.88 -32.12
CA GLN A 647 -49.16 38.29 -30.75
C GLN A 647 -49.88 37.44 -29.70
N ARG A 648 -51.16 37.08 -29.91
CA ARG A 648 -51.90 36.18 -29.00
C ARG A 648 -51.30 34.79 -28.96
N GLN A 649 -50.97 34.21 -30.12
CA GLN A 649 -50.36 32.88 -30.19
C GLN A 649 -49.01 32.84 -29.44
N GLY A 650 -48.12 33.82 -29.68
CA GLY A 650 -46.84 33.91 -28.97
C GLY A 650 -46.97 34.14 -27.46
N GLN A 651 -48.00 34.85 -27.01
CA GLN A 651 -48.29 35.01 -25.58
C GLN A 651 -48.81 33.72 -24.94
N GLU A 652 -49.69 32.97 -25.61
CA GLU A 652 -50.16 31.67 -25.14
C GLU A 652 -49.04 30.63 -25.09
N GLU A 653 -48.22 30.54 -26.15
CA GLU A 653 -47.11 29.59 -26.22
C GLU A 653 -46.09 29.85 -25.11
N SER A 654 -45.66 31.10 -24.92
CA SER A 654 -44.77 31.50 -23.84
C SER A 654 -45.37 31.26 -22.44
N GLN A 655 -46.70 31.29 -22.26
CA GLN A 655 -47.34 30.87 -21.01
C GLN A 655 -47.32 29.35 -20.82
N ARG A 656 -47.58 28.56 -21.88
CA ARG A 656 -47.54 27.10 -21.85
C ARG A 656 -46.12 26.58 -21.56
N GLU A 657 -45.08 27.19 -22.14
CA GLU A 657 -43.68 26.87 -21.85
C GLU A 657 -43.34 27.08 -20.37
N ARG A 658 -43.64 28.26 -19.80
CA ARG A 658 -43.40 28.53 -18.36
C ARG A 658 -44.14 27.54 -17.45
N GLN A 659 -45.34 27.11 -17.82
CA GLN A 659 -46.08 26.09 -17.06
C GLN A 659 -45.40 24.71 -17.15
N GLN A 660 -44.96 24.28 -18.34
CA GLN A 660 -44.21 23.04 -18.49
C GLN A 660 -42.87 23.07 -17.76
N GLU A 661 -42.13 24.18 -17.82
CA GLU A 661 -40.86 24.33 -17.12
C GLU A 661 -41.06 24.23 -15.60
N THR A 662 -42.06 24.93 -15.06
CA THR A 662 -42.43 24.85 -13.63
C THR A 662 -42.78 23.41 -13.22
N GLN A 663 -43.48 22.65 -14.07
CA GLN A 663 -43.77 21.23 -13.81
C GLN A 663 -42.51 20.36 -13.84
N ARG A 664 -41.62 20.56 -14.82
CA ARG A 664 -40.34 19.82 -14.92
C ARG A 664 -39.44 20.08 -13.71
N GLN A 665 -39.33 21.34 -13.27
CA GLN A 665 -38.57 21.72 -12.08
C GLN A 665 -39.11 21.02 -10.82
N ARG A 666 -40.44 21.00 -10.62
CA ARG A 666 -41.07 20.28 -9.49
C ARG A 666 -40.79 18.78 -9.52
N GLN A 667 -40.98 18.12 -10.67
CA GLN A 667 -40.67 16.69 -10.83
C GLN A 667 -39.19 16.38 -10.60
N GLN A 668 -38.28 17.30 -10.95
CA GLN A 668 -36.85 17.14 -10.74
C GLN A 668 -36.46 17.35 -9.26
N GLU A 669 -37.10 18.26 -8.55
CA GLU A 669 -36.92 18.44 -7.11
C GLU A 669 -37.47 17.24 -6.31
N GLU A 670 -38.66 16.76 -6.67
CA GLU A 670 -39.29 15.59 -6.06
C GLU A 670 -38.44 14.32 -6.23
N LYS A 671 -37.88 14.10 -7.44
CA LYS A 671 -36.90 13.02 -7.68
C LYS A 671 -35.62 13.18 -6.86
N ARG A 672 -35.13 14.41 -6.63
CA ARG A 672 -33.97 14.65 -5.77
C ARG A 672 -34.29 14.30 -4.31
N ARG A 673 -35.45 14.71 -3.79
CA ARG A 673 -35.90 14.37 -2.43
C ARG A 673 -36.01 12.85 -2.24
N GLN A 674 -36.65 12.13 -3.17
CA GLN A 674 -36.73 10.66 -3.14
C GLN A 674 -35.35 9.99 -3.19
N GLN A 675 -34.41 10.51 -4.00
CA GLN A 675 -33.04 9.99 -4.06
C GLN A 675 -32.24 10.28 -2.79
N GLU A 676 -32.53 11.38 -2.08
CA GLU A 676 -31.89 11.76 -0.83
C GLU A 676 -32.42 10.93 0.35
N GLU A 677 -33.74 10.68 0.42
CA GLU A 677 -34.35 9.75 1.38
C GLU A 677 -33.80 8.33 1.22
N LEU A 678 -33.65 7.83 -0.02
CA LEU A 678 -33.06 6.51 -0.28
C LEU A 678 -31.61 6.42 0.21
N ARG A 679 -30.80 7.47 0.00
CA ARG A 679 -29.42 7.53 0.53
C ARG A 679 -29.39 7.52 2.05
N GLN A 680 -30.28 8.26 2.72
CA GLN A 680 -30.37 8.27 4.17
C GLN A 680 -30.78 6.90 4.73
N GLN A 681 -31.74 6.21 4.09
CA GLN A 681 -32.11 4.83 4.46
C GLN A 681 -30.96 3.84 4.25
N GLU A 682 -30.19 4.00 3.18
CA GLU A 682 -29.02 3.15 2.91
C GLU A 682 -27.88 3.40 3.91
N GLU A 683 -27.60 4.66 4.26
CA GLU A 683 -26.58 5.00 5.26
C GLU A 683 -26.96 4.47 6.65
N VAL A 684 -28.24 4.55 7.05
CA VAL A 684 -28.74 3.96 8.30
C VAL A 684 -28.61 2.43 8.29
N ARG A 685 -28.85 1.77 7.14
CA ARG A 685 -28.61 0.32 6.99
C ARG A 685 -27.12 -0.02 7.10
N GLN A 686 -26.23 0.75 6.47
CA GLN A 686 -24.78 0.54 6.54
C GLN A 686 -24.25 0.73 7.96
N ARG A 687 -24.63 1.83 8.65
CA ARG A 687 -24.27 2.05 10.08
C ARG A 687 -24.71 0.90 10.98
N ARG A 688 -25.92 0.37 10.78
CA ARG A 688 -26.43 -0.79 11.54
C ARG A 688 -25.72 -2.10 11.18
N GLN A 689 -25.21 -2.25 9.95
CA GLN A 689 -24.36 -3.38 9.58
C GLN A 689 -22.97 -3.28 10.21
N GLU A 690 -22.34 -2.09 10.20
CA GLU A 690 -21.07 -1.85 10.90
C GLU A 690 -21.17 -2.10 12.40
N GLU A 691 -22.24 -1.64 13.06
CA GLU A 691 -22.46 -1.85 14.50
C GLU A 691 -22.57 -3.34 14.83
N ASN A 692 -23.35 -4.09 14.06
CA ASN A 692 -23.45 -5.55 14.18
C ASN A 692 -22.10 -6.26 13.90
N GLN A 693 -21.27 -5.76 12.98
CA GLN A 693 -19.93 -6.30 12.72
C GLN A 693 -18.97 -6.02 13.88
N ARG A 694 -18.96 -4.79 14.41
CA ARG A 694 -18.15 -4.40 15.57
C ARG A 694 -18.51 -5.23 16.80
N GLN A 695 -19.81 -5.48 17.04
CA GLN A 695 -20.25 -6.35 18.14
C GLN A 695 -19.76 -7.79 17.96
N ARG A 696 -19.89 -8.38 16.77
CA ARG A 696 -19.35 -9.72 16.47
C ARG A 696 -17.84 -9.80 16.66
N GLN A 697 -17.09 -8.79 16.21
CA GLN A 697 -15.64 -8.70 16.41
C GLN A 697 -15.26 -8.59 17.89
N GLN A 698 -16.06 -7.90 18.71
CA GLN A 698 -15.85 -7.84 20.17
C GLN A 698 -16.15 -9.20 20.85
N GLU A 699 -17.25 -9.86 20.50
CA GLU A 699 -17.57 -11.20 21.01
C GLU A 699 -16.52 -12.25 20.60
N GLU A 700 -16.04 -12.19 19.36
CA GLU A 700 -14.96 -13.06 18.86
C GLU A 700 -13.63 -12.75 19.56
N SER A 701 -13.26 -11.48 19.73
CA SER A 701 -12.08 -11.08 20.51
C SER A 701 -12.13 -11.53 21.96
N GLN A 702 -13.32 -11.55 22.58
CA GLN A 702 -13.50 -12.08 23.94
C GLN A 702 -13.34 -13.60 23.97
N ARG A 703 -13.90 -14.34 23.00
CA ARG A 703 -13.71 -15.79 22.86
C ARG A 703 -12.23 -16.15 22.65
N GLN A 704 -11.54 -15.46 21.74
CA GLN A 704 -10.11 -15.67 21.48
C GLN A 704 -9.26 -15.44 22.75
N ARG A 705 -9.53 -14.39 23.54
CA ARG A 705 -8.86 -14.15 24.83
C ARG A 705 -9.14 -15.24 25.87
N GLN A 706 -10.37 -15.79 25.90
CA GLN A 706 -10.71 -16.91 26.79
C GLN A 706 -10.00 -18.20 26.36
N GLU A 707 -10.01 -18.53 25.06
CA GLU A 707 -9.25 -19.66 24.52
C GLU A 707 -7.75 -19.52 24.75
N GLU A 708 -7.17 -18.35 24.52
CA GLU A 708 -5.73 -18.12 24.76
C GLU A 708 -5.41 -18.31 26.25
N THR A 709 -6.24 -17.77 27.16
CA THR A 709 -6.08 -17.97 28.61
C THR A 709 -6.15 -19.46 28.99
N GLN A 710 -7.02 -20.25 28.36
CA GLN A 710 -7.09 -21.70 28.57
C GLN A 710 -5.86 -22.43 28.00
N ARG A 711 -5.42 -22.08 26.79
CA ARG A 711 -4.22 -22.64 26.15
C ARG A 711 -2.95 -22.34 26.95
N GLN A 712 -2.82 -21.10 27.47
CA GLN A 712 -1.70 -20.71 28.35
C GLN A 712 -1.70 -21.52 29.65
N ARG A 713 -2.85 -21.72 30.31
CA ARG A 713 -2.97 -22.58 31.51
C ARG A 713 -2.58 -24.03 31.20
N GLN A 714 -3.09 -24.60 30.11
CA GLN A 714 -2.74 -25.97 29.71
C GLN A 714 -1.25 -26.12 29.38
N GLN A 715 -0.64 -25.13 28.73
CA GLN A 715 0.81 -25.12 28.48
C GLN A 715 1.62 -25.02 29.78
N GLU A 716 1.19 -24.20 30.75
CA GLU A 716 1.86 -24.10 32.04
C GLU A 716 1.74 -25.41 32.84
N GLU A 717 0.56 -26.03 32.85
CA GLU A 717 0.33 -27.32 33.51
C GLU A 717 1.14 -28.45 32.86
N ASN A 718 1.11 -28.57 31.53
CA ASN A 718 1.93 -29.53 30.77
C ASN A 718 3.43 -29.31 31.02
N ARG A 719 3.87 -28.05 31.17
CA ARG A 719 5.26 -27.71 31.49
C ARG A 719 5.63 -28.13 32.92
N ARG A 720 4.77 -27.85 33.91
CA ARG A 720 4.97 -28.30 35.30
C ARG A 720 5.11 -29.83 35.37
N GLN A 721 4.26 -30.57 34.64
CA GLN A 721 4.35 -32.02 34.53
C GLN A 721 5.66 -32.49 33.88
N GLN A 722 6.15 -31.81 32.82
CA GLN A 722 7.45 -32.13 32.21
C GLN A 722 8.64 -31.82 33.14
N ASP A 723 8.62 -30.71 33.86
CA ASP A 723 9.69 -30.33 34.78
C ASP A 723 9.70 -31.24 36.03
N GLU A 724 8.53 -31.67 36.54
CA GLU A 724 8.43 -32.74 37.55
C GLU A 724 8.99 -34.08 37.04
N ALA A 725 8.63 -34.50 35.82
CA ALA A 725 9.10 -35.76 35.24
C ALA A 725 10.63 -35.74 35.06
N ARG A 726 11.19 -34.61 34.62
CA ARG A 726 12.64 -34.38 34.53
C ARG A 726 13.31 -34.44 35.90
N GLN A 727 12.71 -33.85 36.94
CA GLN A 727 13.27 -33.91 38.29
C GLN A 727 13.30 -35.34 38.82
N ARG A 728 12.21 -36.11 38.68
CA ARG A 728 12.16 -37.54 39.05
C ARG A 728 13.23 -38.34 38.33
N GLN A 729 13.40 -38.12 37.02
CA GLN A 729 14.43 -38.81 36.24
C GLN A 729 15.86 -38.37 36.60
N GLN A 730 16.08 -37.13 37.04
CA GLN A 730 17.36 -36.69 37.59
C GLN A 730 17.66 -37.35 38.95
N GLU A 731 16.67 -37.44 39.85
CA GLU A 731 16.82 -38.15 41.13
C GLU A 731 17.08 -39.65 40.93
N GLU A 732 16.41 -40.30 39.98
CA GLU A 732 16.65 -41.70 39.63
C GLU A 732 18.06 -41.91 39.06
N ASN A 733 18.50 -41.08 38.10
CA ASN A 733 19.86 -41.10 37.56
C ASN A 733 20.92 -40.84 38.64
N GLN A 734 20.64 -40.01 39.64
CA GLN A 734 21.54 -39.79 40.78
C GLN A 734 21.64 -41.04 41.68
N ARG A 735 20.50 -41.71 41.97
CA ARG A 735 20.49 -42.98 42.72
C ARG A 735 21.27 -44.07 41.99
N GLN A 736 21.04 -44.26 40.69
CA GLN A 736 21.77 -45.23 39.88
C GLN A 736 23.29 -44.99 39.91
N ARG A 737 23.74 -43.73 39.81
CA ARG A 737 25.17 -43.36 39.95
C ARG A 737 25.73 -43.60 41.34
N GLN A 738 24.94 -43.42 42.39
CA GLN A 738 25.36 -43.74 43.76
C GLN A 738 25.49 -45.25 43.97
N GLU A 739 24.53 -46.05 43.50
CA GLU A 739 24.63 -47.52 43.50
C GLU A 739 25.83 -48.02 42.68
N GLU A 740 26.06 -47.45 41.49
CA GLU A 740 27.20 -47.83 40.66
C GLU A 740 28.53 -47.51 41.36
N MET A 741 28.66 -46.32 41.97
CA MET A 741 29.85 -45.96 42.74
C MET A 741 30.06 -46.88 43.95
N GLN A 742 29.00 -47.32 44.63
CA GLN A 742 29.08 -48.30 45.71
C GLN A 742 29.54 -49.68 45.18
N ARG A 743 28.99 -50.15 44.06
CA ARG A 743 29.40 -51.40 43.40
C ARG A 743 30.86 -51.35 42.96
N GLN A 744 31.32 -50.24 42.37
CA GLN A 744 32.72 -50.04 41.98
C GLN A 744 33.65 -50.05 43.19
N ARG A 745 33.31 -49.35 44.29
CA ARG A 745 34.07 -49.40 45.56
C ARG A 745 34.16 -50.82 46.11
N GLN A 746 33.06 -51.56 46.14
CA GLN A 746 33.06 -52.95 46.63
C GLN A 746 33.90 -53.87 45.74
N GLN A 747 33.86 -53.69 44.41
CA GLN A 747 34.72 -54.44 43.48
C GLN A 747 36.21 -54.10 43.68
N GLU A 748 36.54 -52.82 43.91
CA GLU A 748 37.92 -52.41 44.17
C GLU A 748 38.43 -52.94 45.52
N GLU A 749 37.61 -52.91 46.57
CA GLU A 749 37.93 -53.47 47.89
C GLU A 749 38.13 -55.00 47.81
N ASN A 750 37.22 -55.72 47.15
CA ASN A 750 37.34 -57.16 46.92
C ASN A 750 38.62 -57.49 46.10
N ARG A 751 38.97 -56.64 45.13
CA ARG A 751 40.21 -56.76 44.35
C ARG A 751 41.45 -56.53 45.20
N ARG A 752 41.47 -55.48 46.05
CA ARG A 752 42.57 -55.19 46.97
C ARG A 752 42.80 -56.35 47.94
N GLN A 753 41.74 -56.96 48.47
CA GLN A 753 41.82 -58.17 49.30
C GLN A 753 42.43 -59.36 48.53
N GLN A 754 42.05 -59.59 47.26
CA GLN A 754 42.67 -60.62 46.43
C GLN A 754 44.15 -60.34 46.12
N GLU A 755 44.53 -59.08 45.93
CA GLU A 755 45.92 -58.68 45.71
C GLU A 755 46.77 -58.82 46.99
N GLU A 756 46.24 -58.48 48.17
CA GLU A 756 46.86 -58.78 49.48
C GLU A 756 47.08 -60.29 49.68
N VAL A 757 46.06 -61.12 49.44
CA VAL A 757 46.18 -62.58 49.59
C VAL A 757 47.24 -63.14 48.65
N ARG A 758 47.31 -62.64 47.40
CA ARG A 758 48.36 -63.02 46.45
C ARG A 758 49.75 -62.56 46.91
N GLN A 759 49.89 -61.36 47.47
CA GLN A 759 51.17 -60.87 48.00
C GLN A 759 51.64 -61.71 49.20
N ARG A 760 50.75 -62.01 50.17
CA ARG A 760 51.06 -62.88 51.31
C ARG A 760 51.49 -64.27 50.85
N GLN A 761 50.81 -64.86 49.86
CA GLN A 761 51.20 -66.14 49.28
C GLN A 761 52.57 -66.07 48.57
N GLN A 762 52.90 -64.95 47.92
CA GLN A 762 54.21 -64.75 47.30
C GLN A 762 55.33 -64.58 48.34
N GLU A 763 55.10 -63.82 49.42
CA GLU A 763 56.04 -63.70 50.53
C GLU A 763 56.28 -65.05 51.22
N GLU A 764 55.23 -65.83 51.49
CA GLU A 764 55.35 -67.15 52.09
C GLU A 764 56.16 -68.10 51.20
N ASN A 765 55.86 -68.15 49.90
CA ASN A 765 56.63 -68.92 48.92
C ASN A 765 58.11 -68.45 48.83
N GLN A 766 58.39 -67.15 49.02
CA GLN A 766 59.77 -66.65 49.09
C GLN A 766 60.46 -67.07 50.39
N ARG A 767 59.79 -67.02 51.54
CA ARG A 767 60.32 -67.49 52.84
C ARG A 767 60.65 -68.98 52.80
N GLN A 768 59.74 -69.81 52.28
CA GLN A 768 59.97 -71.25 52.12
C GLN A 768 61.21 -71.53 51.25
N ARG A 769 61.37 -70.81 50.12
CA ARG A 769 62.58 -70.91 49.28
C ARG A 769 63.83 -70.42 49.99
N GLN A 770 63.76 -69.40 50.85
CA GLN A 770 64.90 -68.94 51.64
C GLN A 770 65.31 -69.97 52.70
N GLU A 771 64.34 -70.58 53.41
CA GLU A 771 64.61 -71.69 54.34
C GLU A 771 65.21 -72.91 53.63
N GLU A 772 64.69 -73.30 52.47
CA GLU A 772 65.21 -74.41 51.67
C GLU A 772 66.66 -74.15 51.24
N ASN A 773 66.97 -72.95 50.74
CA ASN A 773 68.33 -72.53 50.42
C ASN A 773 69.26 -72.49 51.65
N GLN A 774 68.76 -72.10 52.83
CA GLN A 774 69.54 -72.15 54.08
C GLN A 774 69.83 -73.58 54.50
N ARG A 775 68.83 -74.47 54.49
CA ARG A 775 68.99 -75.91 54.77
C ARG A 775 70.00 -76.55 53.81
N GLN A 776 69.95 -76.22 52.52
CA GLN A 776 70.89 -76.73 51.53
C GLN A 776 72.32 -76.23 51.77
N ARG A 777 72.52 -74.93 52.05
CA ARG A 777 73.83 -74.38 52.43
C ARG A 777 74.39 -75.04 53.69
N GLN A 778 73.56 -75.29 54.69
CA GLN A 778 73.99 -75.93 55.92
C GLN A 778 74.26 -77.43 55.73
N GLN A 779 73.62 -78.11 54.77
CA GLN A 779 74.03 -79.44 54.33
C GLN A 779 75.39 -79.44 53.62
N GLU A 780 75.64 -78.48 52.72
CA GLU A 780 76.97 -78.31 52.09
C GLU A 780 78.06 -78.02 53.13
N GLU A 781 77.79 -77.15 54.09
CA GLU A 781 78.76 -76.81 55.15
C GLU A 781 79.06 -78.00 56.05
N ASN A 782 78.04 -78.77 56.44
CA ASN A 782 78.21 -80.03 57.17
C ASN A 782 78.97 -81.09 56.34
N GLN A 783 78.84 -81.12 55.01
CA GLN A 783 79.64 -81.99 54.14
C GLN A 783 81.11 -81.51 54.08
N ARG A 784 81.35 -80.21 53.95
CA ARG A 784 82.70 -79.61 53.95
C ARG A 784 83.42 -79.86 55.29
N GLN A 785 82.72 -79.75 56.42
CA GLN A 785 83.28 -80.08 57.74
C GLN A 785 83.69 -81.57 57.82
N ARG A 786 82.83 -82.51 57.41
CA ARG A 786 83.18 -83.95 57.37
C ARG A 786 84.39 -84.24 56.47
N GLN A 787 84.47 -83.58 55.30
CA GLN A 787 85.64 -83.70 54.42
C GLN A 787 86.91 -83.13 55.06
N GLN A 788 86.82 -82.04 55.84
CA GLN A 788 87.95 -81.50 56.60
C GLN A 788 88.35 -82.43 57.75
N GLU A 789 87.40 -83.02 58.48
CA GLU A 789 87.66 -84.00 59.54
C GLU A 789 88.33 -85.27 58.99
N GLU A 790 87.84 -85.82 57.87
CA GLU A 790 88.49 -86.92 57.16
C GLU A 790 89.91 -86.56 56.73
N ASN A 791 90.12 -85.37 56.15
CA ASN A 791 91.45 -84.95 55.73
C ASN A 791 92.40 -84.76 56.92
N GLN A 792 91.93 -84.21 58.04
CA GLN A 792 92.73 -84.15 59.27
C GLN A 792 92.99 -85.55 59.87
N GLN A 793 92.07 -86.51 59.76
CA GLN A 793 92.32 -87.90 60.17
C GLN A 793 93.37 -88.55 59.28
N ARG A 794 93.30 -88.39 57.96
CA ARG A 794 94.31 -88.87 57.00
C ARG A 794 95.68 -88.23 57.29
N GLN A 795 95.71 -86.94 57.61
CA GLN A 795 96.94 -86.22 57.97
C GLN A 795 97.52 -86.70 59.31
N ARG A 796 96.71 -86.88 60.35
CA ARG A 796 97.13 -87.49 61.62
C ARG A 796 97.65 -88.92 61.45
N GLN A 797 97.03 -89.72 60.59
CA GLN A 797 97.53 -91.05 60.23
C GLN A 797 98.88 -91.01 59.46
N GLN A 798 99.10 -90.01 58.61
CA GLN A 798 100.40 -89.79 57.97
C GLN A 798 101.47 -89.34 58.97
N GLU A 799 101.12 -88.48 59.92
CA GLU A 799 102.02 -88.03 60.99
C GLU A 799 102.38 -89.16 61.96
N GLU A 800 101.42 -89.99 62.37
CA GLU A 800 101.69 -91.22 63.13
C GLU A 800 102.61 -92.18 62.36
N ASN A 801 102.36 -92.40 61.07
CA ASN A 801 103.22 -93.26 60.26
C ASN A 801 104.63 -92.70 60.11
N GLN A 802 104.79 -91.38 59.96
CA GLN A 802 106.10 -90.72 60.01
C GLN A 802 106.77 -90.82 61.39
N GLN A 803 106.03 -90.70 62.49
CA GLN A 803 106.58 -90.91 63.83
C GLN A 803 107.04 -92.36 64.00
N ARG A 804 106.24 -93.35 63.62
CA ARG A 804 106.60 -94.78 63.63
C ARG A 804 107.86 -95.05 62.80
N GLN A 805 108.00 -94.43 61.62
CA GLN A 805 109.24 -94.52 60.82
C GLN A 805 110.45 -93.86 61.50
N ARG A 806 110.30 -92.65 62.07
CA ARG A 806 111.38 -91.99 62.82
C ARG A 806 111.82 -92.84 64.03
N GLN A 807 110.87 -93.40 64.76
CA GLN A 807 111.13 -94.26 65.92
C GLN A 807 111.76 -95.60 65.52
N GLN A 808 111.46 -96.14 64.33
CA GLN A 808 112.18 -97.28 63.76
C GLN A 808 113.63 -96.92 63.38
N GLN A 809 113.86 -95.76 62.75
CA GLN A 809 115.21 -95.28 62.43
C GLN A 809 116.03 -94.99 63.71
N GLU A 810 115.40 -94.44 64.75
CA GLU A 810 116.03 -94.19 66.04
C GLU A 810 116.39 -95.48 66.78
N ASN A 811 115.50 -96.48 66.78
CA ASN A 811 115.81 -97.82 67.28
C ASN A 811 116.92 -98.52 66.47
N GLN A 812 117.03 -98.27 65.16
CA GLN A 812 118.15 -98.76 64.35
C GLN A 812 119.47 -98.07 64.74
N ARG A 813 119.47 -96.74 64.96
CA ARG A 813 120.64 -96.01 65.45
C ARG A 813 121.08 -96.48 66.84
N GLN A 814 120.13 -96.72 67.76
CA GLN A 814 120.41 -97.24 69.10
C GLN A 814 120.90 -98.71 69.10
N ARG A 815 120.63 -99.49 68.05
CA ARG A 815 121.27 -100.80 67.84
C ARG A 815 122.71 -100.63 67.35
N GLN A 816 122.92 -99.84 66.30
CA GLN A 816 124.25 -99.53 65.76
C GLN A 816 125.20 -98.98 66.84
N GLN A 817 124.71 -98.11 67.73
CA GLN A 817 125.52 -97.58 68.84
C GLN A 817 125.94 -98.66 69.85
N ARG A 818 125.10 -99.66 70.15
CA ARG A 818 125.49 -100.80 71.02
C ARG A 818 126.48 -101.72 70.32
N ASP A 819 126.26 -102.00 69.04
CA ASP A 819 127.16 -102.84 68.24
C ASP A 819 128.57 -102.21 68.12
N ASP A 820 128.67 -100.87 68.06
CA ASP A 820 129.94 -100.14 68.08
C ASP A 820 130.59 -100.04 69.48
N GLU A 821 129.80 -100.03 70.57
CA GLU A 821 130.33 -100.09 71.94
C GLU A 821 130.89 -101.49 72.27
N GLU A 822 130.20 -102.58 71.92
CA GLU A 822 130.72 -103.94 72.09
C GLU A 822 132.03 -104.17 71.31
N ARG A 823 132.19 -103.53 70.15
CA ARG A 823 133.43 -103.57 69.36
C ARG A 823 134.60 -102.85 70.03
N ARG A 824 134.35 -101.82 70.85
CA ARG A 824 135.40 -101.09 71.59
C ARG A 824 135.89 -101.85 72.82
N GLY A 825 135.06 -102.72 73.41
CA GLY A 825 135.41 -103.56 74.56
C GLY A 825 136.33 -104.75 74.28
N ARG A 826 136.89 -104.91 73.07
CA ARG A 826 137.75 -106.05 72.69
C ARG A 826 139.15 -105.67 72.20
N ASN A 827 139.60 -104.43 72.39
CA ASN A 827 140.94 -104.03 71.97
C ASN A 827 141.60 -102.93 72.83
N ARG A 828 141.41 -103.02 74.16
CA ARG A 828 142.32 -102.49 75.19
C ARG A 828 142.03 -103.13 76.55
#